data_AF-A0A257V9H7-F1
#
_entry.id   AF-A0A257V9H7-F1
#
_cell.length_a   1.000
_cell.length_b   1.000
_cell.length_c   1.000
_cell.angle_alpha   90.00
_cell.angle_beta   90.00
_cell.angle_gamma   90.00
#
_symmetry.space_group_name_H-M   'P 1'
#
loop_
_entity.id
_entity.type
_entity.pdbx_description
1 polymer ?
#
loop_
_entity_poly.entity_id
_entity_poly.type
_entity_poly.pdbx_seq_one_letter_code
_entity_poly.pdbx_strand_id
1 'polypeptide(L)'
;MLPSLASPWGSVAPGQTHQYIIGAAYERLKADPAFAPDLFPALSVIKAHEGAEWTAIFLVGIGPDAEGMSAYSDHYFNPVTGEGNGPNASAKYFTYLARQNVARTVTTDASGKAAAWSAHFLADMFVPYHVIGTTRAQAERIWAEQTVKHAGTINLGFSVIGSFKLSYATPVKGGSRNFHTELSRFITQTDPSVADWFDAWYYNGNTDTMMVKTSSHVAWEGAPHFSAYGLPTMVGEYHRRAGTGLPGYVPTWENAAPGFTSPWDGQAGRVRELAVRSATETRKQLESYFDDPTPALAEAVRTVYSMWRSSISGLRPAIDVQPDGPNRYKVNATIGNYASALVKSVQARLSAEGCTVSGEAVQAIEWSIPADGRVAARAWEVKTAGTPCRLTLEVIGSYPIPDLQYASVARTLAPLPAPPDKPVPDKPVPAKPVPAKPVADAPPGITTPVISPAPAPSGGVWVLEKSEFVVEKVDAAFMQKSHPTESGADGSGSAGSTFGDPPRSWRVKISWTPPPRVLVPGREVNFTVSVSDAGSSDPGAGGFGSVGANCPDLSAVWYGPAAGFDLKVGQRSKEASKAYTPPKARPGTVLLIIADYGVYSRRQQFVYTYKFTLDGANAPAPVTVSPAPPEAPLVEATVFDSMNIFGVANQPTAPSTFTIRRPQIITSIMTYHWNSGRGTRTGTIALRDASGRIHGPWPVTGAPGQGGVSNASWTCQPNVEVPAGTYTIVDSEPATWSQNSQSGGRGMAVVRGASKQ
;
A
#
# COMPACT_ATOMS: atom_id res chain seq x y z
N MET A 1 29.57 19.94 32.19
CA MET A 1 30.48 19.73 31.04
C MET A 1 29.67 19.02 29.97
N LEU A 2 29.42 19.67 28.83
CA LEU A 2 28.72 19.06 27.70
C LEU A 2 29.66 18.05 27.02
N PRO A 3 29.17 16.89 26.52
CA PRO A 3 30.04 15.91 25.89
C PRO A 3 30.68 16.50 24.65
N SER A 4 32.01 16.37 24.56
CA SER A 4 32.84 17.10 23.61
C SER A 4 32.87 16.52 22.19
N LEU A 5 32.11 15.45 21.85
CA LEU A 5 32.16 14.85 20.52
C LEU A 5 30.84 14.13 20.19
N ALA A 6 29.93 14.76 19.44
CA ALA A 6 28.86 14.05 18.74
C ALA A 6 29.29 13.78 17.30
N SER A 7 28.96 12.60 16.78
CA SER A 7 29.36 12.16 15.44
C SER A 7 28.15 12.20 14.52
N PRO A 8 28.11 13.08 13.51
CA PRO A 8 26.91 13.29 12.72
C PRO A 8 26.58 12.10 11.81
N TRP A 9 25.29 11.87 11.59
CA TRP A 9 24.80 10.83 10.68
C TRP A 9 24.93 11.24 9.22
N GLY A 10 24.75 12.51 8.87
CA GLY A 10 24.90 13.01 7.49
C GLY A 10 23.76 12.61 6.55
N SER A 11 22.50 12.62 6.99
CA SER A 11 21.31 12.34 6.15
C SER A 11 20.88 13.54 5.29
N VAL A 12 21.35 14.74 5.63
CA VAL A 12 20.94 16.00 5.01
C VAL A 12 21.99 16.53 4.03
N ALA A 13 21.58 16.81 2.78
CA ALA A 13 22.46 17.24 1.70
C ALA A 13 23.46 18.37 2.10
N PRO A 14 24.77 18.24 1.77
CA PRO A 14 25.36 17.21 0.91
C PRO A 14 25.60 15.86 1.60
N GLY A 15 25.21 15.70 2.87
CA GLY A 15 25.12 14.41 3.53
C GLY A 15 24.17 13.48 2.77
N GLN A 16 24.70 12.33 2.36
CA GLN A 16 24.02 11.36 1.50
C GLN A 16 23.89 10.01 2.19
N THR A 17 23.77 9.96 3.52
CA THR A 17 23.82 8.69 4.27
C THR A 17 22.79 7.67 3.82
N HIS A 18 21.57 8.10 3.52
CA HIS A 18 20.58 7.20 2.91
C HIS A 18 21.01 6.69 1.53
N GLN A 19 21.56 7.56 0.67
CA GLN A 19 22.09 7.13 -0.62
C GLN A 19 23.34 6.24 -0.50
N TYR A 20 24.15 6.41 0.55
CA TYR A 20 25.24 5.52 0.90
C TYR A 20 24.70 4.15 1.32
N ILE A 21 23.70 4.10 2.21
CA ILE A 21 23.05 2.85 2.63
C ILE A 21 22.50 2.10 1.42
N ILE A 22 21.73 2.79 0.58
CA ILE A 22 21.18 2.27 -0.67
C ILE A 22 22.29 1.76 -1.60
N GLY A 23 23.35 2.54 -1.81
CA GLY A 23 24.48 2.13 -2.66
C GLY A 23 25.22 0.90 -2.12
N ALA A 24 25.55 0.88 -0.83
CA ALA A 24 26.26 -0.21 -0.20
C ALA A 24 25.42 -1.49 -0.07
N ALA A 25 24.11 -1.36 0.13
CA ALA A 25 23.17 -2.48 0.11
C ALA A 25 22.99 -3.02 -1.32
N TYR A 26 22.98 -2.15 -2.33
CA TYR A 26 22.82 -2.55 -3.73
C TYR A 26 24.03 -3.34 -4.22
N GLU A 27 25.26 -2.92 -3.91
CA GLU A 27 26.46 -3.67 -4.28
C GLU A 27 26.48 -5.07 -3.65
N ARG A 28 25.98 -5.20 -2.42
CA ARG A 28 25.80 -6.52 -1.76
C ARG A 28 24.73 -7.36 -2.45
N LEU A 29 23.60 -6.74 -2.78
CA LEU A 29 22.53 -7.40 -3.53
C LEU A 29 23.02 -7.87 -4.89
N LYS A 30 23.77 -7.04 -5.62
CA LYS A 30 24.34 -7.37 -6.93
C LYS A 30 25.36 -8.51 -6.87
N ALA A 31 26.07 -8.65 -5.75
CA ALA A 31 26.99 -9.76 -5.51
C ALA A 31 26.28 -11.06 -5.09
N ASP A 32 24.98 -11.01 -4.77
CA ASP A 32 24.18 -12.18 -4.43
C ASP A 32 23.92 -13.05 -5.68
N PRO A 33 24.14 -14.38 -5.63
CA PRO A 33 23.92 -15.26 -6.77
C PRO A 33 22.48 -15.23 -7.31
N ALA A 34 21.48 -14.87 -6.48
CA ALA A 34 20.09 -14.82 -6.91
C ALA A 34 19.74 -13.54 -7.66
N PHE A 35 20.61 -12.53 -7.64
CA PHE A 35 20.37 -11.25 -8.31
C PHE A 35 20.39 -11.40 -9.82
N ALA A 36 19.46 -10.72 -10.47
CA ALA A 36 19.49 -10.50 -11.91
C ALA A 36 18.97 -9.09 -12.24
N PRO A 37 19.51 -8.40 -13.25
CA PRO A 37 19.09 -7.03 -13.59
C PRO A 37 17.61 -6.87 -13.94
N ASP A 38 16.96 -7.95 -14.37
CA ASP A 38 15.54 -8.01 -14.72
C ASP A 38 14.62 -8.34 -13.52
N LEU A 39 15.18 -8.42 -12.30
CA LEU A 39 14.44 -8.72 -11.07
C LEU A 39 14.44 -7.60 -10.05
N PHE A 40 15.25 -6.56 -10.25
CA PHE A 40 15.39 -5.51 -9.27
C PHE A 40 15.73 -4.19 -9.98
N PRO A 41 15.20 -3.04 -9.53
CA PRO A 41 15.44 -1.75 -10.17
C PRO A 41 16.93 -1.39 -10.19
N ALA A 42 17.35 -0.65 -11.21
CA ALA A 42 18.72 -0.16 -11.31
C ALA A 42 19.01 0.89 -10.23
N LEU A 43 20.23 0.88 -9.67
CA LEU A 43 20.64 1.79 -8.60
C LEU A 43 20.41 3.27 -8.93
N SER A 44 20.59 3.67 -10.19
CA SER A 44 20.34 5.05 -10.65
C SER A 44 18.87 5.46 -10.47
N VAL A 45 17.93 4.55 -10.74
CA VAL A 45 16.49 4.78 -10.57
C VAL A 45 16.16 4.86 -9.08
N ILE A 46 16.73 3.97 -8.26
CA ILE A 46 16.52 3.99 -6.80
C ILE A 46 17.01 5.33 -6.21
N LYS A 47 18.23 5.75 -6.53
CA LYS A 47 18.81 7.00 -6.02
C LYS A 47 18.01 8.25 -6.44
N ALA A 48 17.39 8.23 -7.62
CA ALA A 48 16.55 9.33 -8.07
C ALA A 48 15.36 9.57 -7.12
N HIS A 49 14.84 8.51 -6.47
CA HIS A 49 13.69 8.58 -5.56
C HIS A 49 14.02 8.76 -4.08
N GLU A 50 15.30 8.94 -3.73
CA GLU A 50 15.72 9.18 -2.35
C GLU A 50 16.05 10.65 -2.07
N GLY A 51 16.37 11.43 -3.12
CA GLY A 51 16.88 12.78 -2.95
C GLY A 51 15.88 13.76 -2.32
N ALA A 52 16.30 14.39 -1.22
CA ALA A 52 15.85 15.69 -0.74
C ALA A 52 17.06 16.62 -0.60
N GLU A 53 17.00 17.80 -1.22
CA GLU A 53 18.04 18.83 -1.17
C GLU A 53 17.59 20.00 -0.29
N TRP A 54 18.53 20.59 0.43
CA TRP A 54 18.27 21.84 1.15
C TRP A 54 18.18 23.02 0.20
N THR A 55 17.04 23.70 0.22
CA THR A 55 16.96 25.10 -0.18
C THR A 55 17.21 25.99 1.04
N ALA A 56 17.36 27.30 0.86
CA ALA A 56 17.61 28.23 1.98
C ALA A 56 16.53 28.22 3.09
N ILE A 57 15.38 27.57 2.87
CA ILE A 57 14.20 27.60 3.76
C ILE A 57 13.55 26.21 3.97
N PHE A 58 13.61 25.26 3.02
CA PHE A 58 12.96 23.93 3.11
C PHE A 58 13.76 22.80 2.45
N LEU A 59 13.48 21.54 2.83
CA LEU A 59 13.87 20.33 2.09
C LEU A 59 12.97 20.16 0.85
N VAL A 60 13.58 20.06 -0.33
CA VAL A 60 12.88 19.92 -1.62
C VAL A 60 13.39 18.69 -2.34
N GLY A 61 12.51 17.88 -2.90
CA GLY A 61 12.88 16.66 -3.62
C GLY A 61 11.71 15.72 -3.82
N ILE A 62 11.99 14.55 -4.38
CA ILE A 62 10.99 13.48 -4.57
C ILE A 62 11.17 12.31 -3.59
N GLY A 63 12.17 12.42 -2.68
CA GLY A 63 12.42 11.48 -1.60
C GLY A 63 11.48 11.63 -0.40
N PRO A 64 11.50 10.68 0.54
CA PRO A 64 10.60 10.65 1.71
C PRO A 64 10.74 11.88 2.62
N ASP A 65 11.97 12.33 2.89
CA ASP A 65 12.22 13.56 3.69
C ASP A 65 11.75 14.86 2.99
N ALA A 66 11.37 14.74 1.72
CA ALA A 66 10.58 15.69 0.97
C ALA A 66 9.42 16.27 1.80
N GLU A 67 9.38 17.58 2.11
CA GLU A 67 8.22 18.16 2.80
C GLU A 67 6.92 17.76 2.09
N GLY A 68 6.00 17.10 2.79
CA GLY A 68 4.72 16.64 2.23
C GLY A 68 4.79 15.41 1.30
N MET A 69 5.92 14.70 1.22
CA MET A 69 6.05 13.45 0.46
C MET A 69 5.62 12.22 1.27
N SER A 70 5.87 12.22 2.58
CA SER A 70 5.37 11.25 3.56
C SER A 70 4.81 11.95 4.80
N ALA A 71 4.06 11.22 5.62
CA ALA A 71 3.71 11.70 6.95
C ALA A 71 4.97 11.73 7.81
N TYR A 72 5.08 12.65 8.78
CA TYR A 72 6.24 12.67 9.66
C TYR A 72 6.33 11.36 10.43
N SER A 73 5.20 10.83 10.93
CA SER A 73 5.16 9.54 11.63
C SER A 73 5.66 8.35 10.80
N ASP A 74 5.76 8.44 9.47
CA ASP A 74 6.36 7.40 8.63
C ASP A 74 7.88 7.27 8.85
N HIS A 75 8.54 8.28 9.39
CA HIS A 75 9.98 8.26 9.69
C HIS A 75 10.29 7.83 11.13
N TYR A 76 9.27 7.70 11.99
CA TYR A 76 9.47 7.43 13.42
C TYR A 76 8.81 6.14 13.87
N PHE A 77 9.41 5.52 14.87
CA PHE A 77 8.77 4.49 15.67
C PHE A 77 9.36 4.43 17.06
N ASN A 78 8.56 4.73 18.07
CA ASN A 78 8.97 4.66 19.46
C ASN A 78 8.68 3.25 20.01
N PRO A 79 9.69 2.37 20.18
CA PRO A 79 9.46 0.99 20.63
C PRO A 79 9.05 0.90 22.11
N VAL A 80 9.14 1.99 22.89
CA VAL A 80 8.69 2.01 24.28
C VAL A 80 7.17 2.19 24.37
N THR A 81 6.59 2.98 23.46
CA THR A 81 5.14 3.24 23.43
C THR A 81 4.40 2.44 22.36
N GLY A 82 5.12 1.89 21.37
CA GLY A 82 4.54 1.23 20.20
C GLY A 82 3.92 2.21 19.19
N GLU A 83 4.22 3.49 19.31
CA GLU A 83 3.70 4.55 18.43
C GLU A 83 4.63 4.79 17.22
N GLY A 84 4.08 5.33 16.14
CA GLY A 84 4.81 5.67 14.91
C GLY A 84 4.56 4.65 13.80
N ASN A 85 4.72 5.08 12.54
CA ASN A 85 4.32 4.31 11.37
C ASN A 85 5.49 3.76 10.55
N GLY A 86 6.75 4.06 10.91
CA GLY A 86 7.93 3.61 10.15
C GLY A 86 8.00 2.12 9.79
N PRO A 87 7.69 1.19 10.71
CA PRO A 87 7.60 -0.23 10.39
C PRO A 87 6.54 -0.58 9.34
N ASN A 88 5.38 0.08 9.36
CA ASN A 88 4.33 -0.15 8.37
C ASN A 88 4.66 0.53 7.04
N ALA A 89 5.27 1.72 7.06
CA ALA A 89 5.73 2.42 5.87
C ALA A 89 6.77 1.57 5.12
N SER A 90 7.77 1.05 5.83
CA SER A 90 8.76 0.10 5.28
C SER A 90 8.10 -1.11 4.61
N ALA A 91 7.16 -1.77 5.31
CA ALA A 91 6.45 -2.94 4.82
C ALA A 91 5.55 -2.65 3.60
N LYS A 92 4.90 -1.48 3.56
CA LYS A 92 4.06 -1.03 2.45
C LYS A 92 4.87 -0.91 1.17
N TYR A 93 5.99 -0.18 1.20
CA TYR A 93 6.82 0.00 0.01
C TYR A 93 7.57 -1.28 -0.39
N PHE A 94 7.94 -2.12 0.58
CA PHE A 94 8.44 -3.46 0.29
C PHE A 94 7.42 -4.30 -0.48
N THR A 95 6.13 -4.21 -0.11
CA THR A 95 5.05 -4.94 -0.81
C THR A 95 4.96 -4.54 -2.28
N TYR A 96 5.07 -3.23 -2.58
CA TYR A 96 5.08 -2.74 -3.96
C TYR A 96 6.29 -3.28 -4.73
N LEU A 97 7.48 -3.21 -4.11
CA LEU A 97 8.72 -3.73 -4.70
C LEU A 97 8.62 -5.22 -5.02
N ALA A 98 8.22 -6.05 -4.06
CA ALA A 98 8.11 -7.49 -4.24
C ALA A 98 7.11 -7.87 -5.34
N ARG A 99 5.97 -7.17 -5.42
CA ARG A 99 4.98 -7.38 -6.49
C ARG A 99 5.55 -7.05 -7.87
N GLN A 100 6.28 -5.95 -7.99
CA GLN A 100 6.91 -5.54 -9.26
C GLN A 100 8.04 -6.48 -9.67
N ASN A 101 8.81 -6.99 -8.71
CA ASN A 101 9.85 -7.98 -8.96
C ASN A 101 9.26 -9.29 -9.49
N VAL A 102 8.15 -9.77 -8.92
CA VAL A 102 7.42 -10.95 -9.43
C VAL A 102 6.84 -10.69 -10.82
N ALA A 103 6.24 -9.52 -11.04
CA ALA A 103 5.64 -9.14 -12.31
C ALA A 103 6.67 -8.83 -13.42
N ARG A 104 7.97 -8.77 -13.10
CA ARG A 104 9.05 -8.38 -14.02
C ARG A 104 8.87 -6.97 -14.59
N THR A 105 8.31 -6.04 -13.80
CA THR A 105 8.07 -4.63 -14.18
C THR A 105 9.08 -3.66 -13.54
N VAL A 106 10.28 -4.17 -13.23
CA VAL A 106 11.31 -3.55 -12.38
C VAL A 106 12.12 -2.41 -13.03
N THR A 107 11.81 -2.06 -14.27
CA THR A 107 12.44 -0.93 -14.98
C THR A 107 11.62 0.36 -14.87
N THR A 108 10.57 0.37 -14.05
CA THR A 108 9.66 1.52 -13.92
C THR A 108 10.05 2.43 -12.76
N ASP A 109 9.74 3.72 -12.89
CA ASP A 109 9.83 4.74 -11.83
C ASP A 109 9.20 4.26 -10.51
N ALA A 110 8.04 3.61 -10.61
CA ALA A 110 7.33 3.03 -9.47
C ALA A 110 8.15 1.98 -8.69
N SER A 111 8.98 1.18 -9.37
CA SER A 111 9.84 0.18 -8.71
C SER A 111 11.08 0.78 -8.07
N GLY A 112 11.66 1.80 -8.69
CA GLY A 112 12.72 2.60 -8.06
C GLY A 112 12.23 3.28 -6.78
N LYS A 113 11.05 3.91 -6.83
CA LYS A 113 10.40 4.51 -5.67
C LYS A 113 10.14 3.51 -4.56
N ALA A 114 9.59 2.33 -4.89
CA ALA A 114 9.33 1.29 -3.91
C ALA A 114 10.61 0.79 -3.21
N ALA A 115 11.70 0.60 -3.96
CA ALA A 115 13.00 0.22 -3.40
C ALA A 115 13.61 1.33 -2.52
N ALA A 116 13.56 2.59 -2.96
CA ALA A 116 14.09 3.73 -2.22
C ALA A 116 13.34 3.94 -0.91
N TRP A 117 12.01 4.07 -0.98
CA TRP A 117 11.18 4.43 0.18
C TRP A 117 11.12 3.30 1.21
N SER A 118 11.12 2.03 0.79
CA SER A 118 11.23 0.91 1.74
C SER A 118 12.57 0.89 2.47
N ALA A 119 13.67 1.24 1.77
CA ALA A 119 14.99 1.32 2.37
C ALA A 119 15.11 2.53 3.31
N HIS A 120 14.53 3.66 2.93
CA HIS A 120 14.51 4.90 3.70
C HIS A 120 13.91 4.71 5.09
N PHE A 121 12.62 4.34 5.15
CA PHE A 121 11.91 4.19 6.42
C PHE A 121 12.48 3.07 7.30
N LEU A 122 13.14 2.08 6.69
CA LEU A 122 13.84 1.04 7.43
C LEU A 122 15.17 1.55 8.00
N ALA A 123 15.91 2.37 7.23
CA ALA A 123 17.14 3.00 7.67
C ALA A 123 16.89 4.00 8.82
N ASP A 124 15.75 4.67 8.83
CA ASP A 124 15.33 5.56 9.93
C ASP A 124 15.29 4.84 11.28
N MET A 125 15.00 3.54 11.32
CA MET A 125 14.97 2.77 12.56
C MET A 125 16.37 2.62 13.21
N PHE A 126 17.43 3.04 12.54
CA PHE A 126 18.81 3.09 13.03
C PHE A 126 19.23 4.49 13.51
N VAL A 127 18.35 5.49 13.38
CA VAL A 127 18.59 6.88 13.80
C VAL A 127 18.09 7.09 15.24
N PRO A 128 18.95 7.50 16.19
CA PRO A 128 18.56 7.72 17.58
C PRO A 128 17.36 8.67 17.78
N TYR A 129 17.22 9.69 16.94
CA TYR A 129 16.08 10.63 17.00
C TYR A 129 14.78 10.06 16.43
N HIS A 130 14.84 9.03 15.58
CA HIS A 130 13.68 8.42 14.93
C HIS A 130 13.02 7.33 15.79
N VAL A 131 13.66 6.95 16.92
CA VAL A 131 13.14 5.92 17.84
C VAL A 131 12.63 6.47 19.17
N ILE A 132 12.30 7.76 19.17
CA ILE A 132 11.78 8.52 20.30
C ILE A 132 10.60 9.39 19.84
N GLY A 133 10.01 10.16 20.76
CA GLY A 133 8.90 11.05 20.45
C GLY A 133 7.55 10.37 20.65
N THR A 134 6.49 11.02 20.18
CA THR A 134 5.11 10.54 20.35
C THR A 134 4.19 11.15 19.31
N THR A 135 2.98 10.60 19.20
CA THR A 135 1.96 11.11 18.27
C THR A 135 1.47 12.50 18.65
N ARG A 136 0.94 13.26 17.67
CA ARG A 136 0.24 14.52 17.93
C ARG A 136 -0.83 14.40 19.02
N ALA A 137 -1.68 13.38 18.92
CA ALA A 137 -2.75 13.14 19.87
C ALA A 137 -2.23 12.96 21.30
N GLN A 138 -1.11 12.24 21.48
CA GLN A 138 -0.50 12.07 22.80
C GLN A 138 0.20 13.33 23.30
N ALA A 139 0.86 14.07 22.40
CA ALA A 139 1.47 15.36 22.70
C ALA A 139 0.42 16.40 23.19
N GLU A 140 -0.73 16.48 22.51
CA GLU A 140 -1.85 17.35 22.89
C GLU A 140 -2.49 16.92 24.22
N ARG A 141 -2.62 15.61 24.47
CA ARG A 141 -3.06 15.10 25.79
C ARG A 141 -2.12 15.55 26.91
N ILE A 142 -0.80 15.37 26.73
CA ILE A 142 0.21 15.80 27.71
C ILE A 142 0.11 17.31 27.96
N TRP A 143 -0.02 18.10 26.89
CA TRP A 143 -0.17 19.55 27.00
C TRP A 143 -1.40 19.94 27.83
N ALA A 144 -2.57 19.39 27.49
CA ALA A 144 -3.83 19.70 28.17
C ALA A 144 -3.78 19.30 29.66
N GLU A 145 -3.19 18.13 29.96
CA GLU A 145 -3.11 17.62 31.33
C GLU A 145 -2.14 18.42 32.21
N GLN A 146 -0.98 18.79 31.70
CA GLN A 146 0.11 19.32 32.53
C GLN A 146 0.14 20.85 32.60
N THR A 147 -0.31 21.56 31.56
CA THR A 147 -0.27 23.04 31.53
C THR A 147 -1.05 23.66 32.69
N VAL A 148 -2.24 23.11 32.99
CA VAL A 148 -3.10 23.57 34.10
C VAL A 148 -2.58 23.07 35.45
N LYS A 149 -2.11 21.82 35.52
CA LYS A 149 -1.72 21.16 36.79
C LYS A 149 -0.38 21.63 37.34
N HIS A 150 0.51 22.14 36.49
CA HIS A 150 1.91 22.42 36.85
C HIS A 150 2.33 23.85 36.51
N ALA A 151 1.38 24.80 36.49
CA ALA A 151 1.64 26.22 36.27
C ALA A 151 2.52 26.48 35.02
N GLY A 152 2.21 25.83 33.90
CA GLY A 152 2.98 25.96 32.66
C GLY A 152 4.32 25.18 32.63
N THR A 153 4.56 24.25 33.56
CA THR A 153 5.68 23.30 33.45
C THR A 153 5.22 22.00 32.81
N ILE A 154 5.90 21.55 31.76
CA ILE A 154 5.64 20.25 31.12
C ILE A 154 6.81 19.31 31.40
N ASN A 155 6.57 18.20 32.07
CA ASN A 155 7.58 17.15 32.27
C ASN A 155 7.30 15.99 31.31
N LEU A 156 8.29 15.67 30.47
CA LEU A 156 8.24 14.49 29.61
C LEU A 156 9.08 13.36 30.21
N GLY A 157 8.50 12.16 30.21
CA GLY A 157 9.18 10.95 30.65
C GLY A 157 10.21 10.47 29.62
N PHE A 158 11.15 9.63 30.08
CA PHE A 158 12.13 8.99 29.20
C PHE A 158 11.48 8.21 28.06
N SER A 159 10.26 7.70 28.23
CA SER A 159 9.49 7.07 27.16
C SER A 159 9.36 7.96 25.93
N VAL A 160 9.18 9.28 26.10
CA VAL A 160 9.07 10.23 24.98
C VAL A 160 10.43 10.78 24.57
N ILE A 161 11.28 11.19 25.53
CA ILE A 161 12.50 11.95 25.21
C ILE A 161 13.75 11.09 24.94
N GLY A 162 13.75 9.80 25.27
CA GLY A 162 14.96 8.99 25.14
C GLY A 162 16.02 9.33 26.17
N SER A 163 17.13 9.92 25.74
CA SER A 163 18.22 10.36 26.61
C SER A 163 18.40 11.87 26.52
N PHE A 164 18.76 12.50 27.63
CA PHE A 164 19.16 13.92 27.65
C PHE A 164 20.43 14.19 26.85
N LYS A 165 21.23 13.16 26.55
CA LYS A 165 22.42 13.27 25.69
C LYS A 165 22.09 13.73 24.27
N LEU A 166 20.87 13.43 23.81
CA LEU A 166 20.34 13.88 22.52
C LEU A 166 20.06 15.40 22.48
N SER A 167 20.17 16.12 23.60
CA SER A 167 20.14 17.58 23.64
C SER A 167 21.54 18.17 23.36
N TYR A 168 21.98 18.11 22.11
CA TYR A 168 23.35 18.41 21.71
C TYR A 168 23.57 19.82 21.12
N ALA A 169 22.60 20.38 20.40
CA ALA A 169 22.76 21.65 19.68
C ALA A 169 21.72 22.72 20.08
N THR A 170 22.01 23.97 19.72
CA THR A 170 21.47 25.18 20.34
C THR A 170 20.00 25.47 20.09
N PRO A 171 19.31 26.02 21.10
CA PRO A 171 19.69 26.16 22.49
C PRO A 171 19.75 24.77 23.08
N VAL A 172 20.91 24.43 23.61
CA VAL A 172 21.07 23.21 24.39
C VAL A 172 20.09 23.36 25.55
N LYS A 173 19.06 22.52 25.58
CA LYS A 173 18.16 22.46 26.73
C LYS A 173 19.04 22.10 27.93
N GLY A 174 19.33 23.09 28.78
CA GLY A 174 20.32 22.99 29.85
C GLY A 174 19.85 22.08 30.98
N GLY A 175 19.82 20.76 30.76
CA GLY A 175 19.35 19.73 31.70
C GLY A 175 17.89 19.89 32.18
N SER A 176 17.21 20.97 31.78
CA SER A 176 15.86 21.29 32.22
C SER A 176 14.90 20.18 31.80
N ARG A 177 14.06 19.75 32.75
CA ARG A 177 12.97 18.81 32.48
C ARG A 177 11.68 19.50 32.03
N ASN A 178 11.67 20.83 31.92
CA ASN A 178 10.51 21.58 31.45
C ASN A 178 10.50 21.66 29.91
N PHE A 179 9.60 20.92 29.27
CA PHE A 179 9.36 20.85 27.83
C PHE A 179 8.20 21.72 27.34
N HIS A 180 7.78 22.70 28.15
CA HIS A 180 6.67 23.57 27.78
C HIS A 180 6.94 24.30 26.46
N THR A 181 8.14 24.83 26.25
CA THR A 181 8.47 25.54 25.01
C THR A 181 8.39 24.64 23.78
N GLU A 182 9.03 23.47 23.82
CA GLU A 182 9.10 22.55 22.68
C GLU A 182 7.70 22.01 22.34
N LEU A 183 6.95 21.60 23.36
CA LEU A 183 5.59 21.09 23.17
C LEU A 183 4.64 22.19 22.71
N SER A 184 4.75 23.40 23.27
CA SER A 184 3.99 24.58 22.83
C SER A 184 4.23 24.82 21.34
N ARG A 185 5.47 24.82 20.88
CA ARG A 185 5.77 25.05 19.47
C ARG A 185 5.15 24.00 18.56
N PHE A 186 5.17 22.74 18.96
CA PHE A 186 4.53 21.66 18.20
C PHE A 186 3.01 21.79 18.15
N ILE A 187 2.35 22.13 19.27
CA ILE A 187 0.89 22.24 19.32
C ILE A 187 0.37 23.55 18.73
N THR A 188 1.15 24.64 18.76
CA THR A 188 0.77 25.94 18.20
C THR A 188 1.11 26.06 16.72
N GLN A 189 1.76 25.06 16.12
CA GLN A 189 1.76 24.92 14.66
C GLN A 189 0.30 24.82 14.21
N THR A 190 -0.19 25.87 13.56
CA THR A 190 -1.62 26.06 13.27
C THR A 190 -2.15 25.14 12.17
N ASP A 191 -3.44 24.84 12.28
CA ASP A 191 -4.27 23.90 11.52
C ASP A 191 -4.40 24.20 10.01
N PRO A 192 -4.25 23.18 9.13
CA PRO A 192 -3.77 21.85 9.50
C PRO A 192 -2.26 21.88 9.66
N SER A 193 -1.80 21.50 10.86
CA SER A 193 -0.41 21.16 11.05
C SER A 193 -0.14 19.86 10.30
N VAL A 194 0.71 19.90 9.28
CA VAL A 194 1.16 18.69 8.56
C VAL A 194 2.02 17.75 9.41
N ALA A 195 2.52 18.23 10.56
CA ALA A 195 3.32 17.45 11.51
C ALA A 195 2.43 16.62 12.45
N ASP A 196 2.42 15.30 12.26
CA ASP A 196 1.68 14.32 13.07
C ASP A 196 2.53 13.64 14.17
N TRP A 197 3.82 14.00 14.25
CA TRP A 197 4.79 13.44 15.20
C TRP A 197 5.53 14.52 15.99
N PHE A 198 5.64 14.32 17.31
CA PHE A 198 6.38 15.19 18.20
C PHE A 198 7.71 14.56 18.63
N ASP A 199 8.81 15.12 18.14
CA ASP A 199 10.17 14.88 18.65
C ASP A 199 10.64 16.08 19.49
N ALA A 200 10.82 15.87 20.79
CA ALA A 200 11.24 16.93 21.71
C ALA A 200 12.58 17.60 21.32
N TRP A 201 13.48 16.88 20.62
CA TRP A 201 14.79 17.40 20.23
C TRP A 201 14.83 18.00 18.83
N TYR A 202 13.78 17.81 18.04
CA TYR A 202 13.54 18.60 16.83
C TYR A 202 13.03 20.00 17.19
N TYR A 203 12.19 20.09 18.23
CA TYR A 203 11.57 21.35 18.65
C TYR A 203 12.41 22.19 19.63
N ASN A 204 13.59 21.72 20.02
CA ASN A 204 14.45 22.38 20.99
C ASN A 204 15.31 23.54 20.44
N GLY A 205 15.03 24.05 19.22
CA GLY A 205 15.73 25.16 18.56
C GLY A 205 15.49 26.56 19.15
N ASN A 206 16.24 27.59 18.70
CA ASN A 206 16.29 28.91 19.37
C ASN A 206 15.05 29.77 19.12
N THR A 207 14.50 29.68 17.92
CA THR A 207 13.25 30.34 17.50
C THR A 207 12.44 29.38 16.65
N ASP A 208 11.15 29.65 16.48
CA ASP A 208 10.26 28.83 15.66
C ASP A 208 10.75 28.71 14.20
N THR A 209 11.41 29.77 13.70
CA THR A 209 12.06 29.81 12.37
C THR A 209 13.43 29.13 12.32
N MET A 210 14.10 28.92 13.47
CA MET A 210 15.42 28.30 13.55
C MET A 210 15.40 26.82 14.00
N MET A 211 14.24 26.26 14.38
CA MET A 211 14.08 24.84 14.71
C MET A 211 14.54 23.93 13.57
N VAL A 212 14.22 24.29 12.34
CA VAL A 212 14.63 23.55 11.14
C VAL A 212 16.14 23.57 10.87
N LYS A 213 16.92 24.49 11.48
CA LYS A 213 18.36 24.67 11.15
C LYS A 213 19.32 24.39 12.29
N THR A 214 18.85 24.45 13.53
CA THR A 214 19.73 24.49 14.71
C THR A 214 19.31 23.54 15.84
N SER A 215 18.17 22.84 15.69
CA SER A 215 17.75 21.85 16.67
C SER A 215 18.76 20.73 16.81
N SER A 216 18.71 20.01 17.93
CA SER A 216 19.65 18.93 18.19
C SER A 216 19.53 17.79 17.18
N HIS A 217 18.29 17.44 16.81
CA HIS A 217 18.03 16.45 15.76
C HIS A 217 18.67 16.88 14.43
N VAL A 218 18.26 18.03 13.90
CA VAL A 218 18.73 18.47 12.57
C VAL A 218 20.24 18.73 12.55
N ALA A 219 20.80 19.25 13.64
CA ALA A 219 22.24 19.47 13.73
C ALA A 219 23.04 18.15 13.73
N TRP A 220 22.52 17.09 14.36
CA TRP A 220 23.18 15.78 14.35
C TRP A 220 23.09 15.11 12.97
N GLU A 221 21.96 15.27 12.28
CA GLU A 221 21.77 14.74 10.94
C GLU A 221 22.46 15.55 9.82
N GLY A 222 22.57 16.87 9.99
CA GLY A 222 22.98 17.82 8.95
C GLY A 222 24.35 18.48 9.13
N ALA A 223 25.21 18.02 10.03
CA ALA A 223 26.57 18.55 10.19
C ALA A 223 27.64 17.99 9.20
N PRO A 224 27.46 18.11 7.87
CA PRO A 224 28.60 18.31 6.96
C PRO A 224 28.95 19.79 6.70
N HIS A 225 28.06 20.75 7.01
CA HIS A 225 28.25 22.17 6.63
C HIS A 225 29.19 22.98 7.54
N PHE A 226 29.52 22.50 8.74
CA PHE A 226 30.32 23.28 9.70
C PHE A 226 31.83 23.02 9.63
N SER A 227 32.32 22.10 8.79
CA SER A 227 33.75 22.07 8.48
C SER A 227 34.07 23.09 7.38
N ALA A 228 34.11 24.37 7.76
CA ALA A 228 34.57 25.47 6.91
C ALA A 228 36.07 25.36 6.49
N TYR A 229 36.69 24.18 6.63
CA TYR A 229 38.15 24.00 6.61
C TYR A 229 38.66 22.84 5.73
N GLY A 230 37.84 22.25 4.86
CA GLY A 230 38.34 21.36 3.80
C GLY A 230 39.03 20.05 4.26
N LEU A 231 38.73 19.56 5.45
CA LEU A 231 39.11 18.22 5.90
C LEU A 231 38.11 17.17 5.36
N PRO A 232 38.50 15.88 5.18
CA PRO A 232 37.55 14.83 4.87
C PRO A 232 36.38 14.88 5.85
N THR A 233 35.15 14.94 5.38
CA THR A 233 34.00 15.01 6.27
C THR A 233 33.98 13.75 7.14
N MET A 234 33.86 13.89 8.47
CA MET A 234 33.77 12.75 9.40
C MET A 234 32.76 11.69 8.91
N VAL A 235 31.68 12.12 8.25
CA VAL A 235 30.66 11.29 7.62
C VAL A 235 31.24 10.30 6.61
N GLY A 236 32.16 10.72 5.73
CA GLY A 236 32.78 9.84 4.74
C GLY A 236 33.67 8.76 5.38
N GLU A 237 34.29 9.06 6.52
CA GLU A 237 35.05 8.08 7.30
C GLU A 237 34.13 7.05 7.98
N TYR A 238 33.01 7.48 8.54
CA TYR A 238 31.99 6.57 9.07
C TYR A 238 31.40 5.68 7.99
N HIS A 239 31.07 6.22 6.82
CA HIS A 239 30.64 5.44 5.65
C HIS A 239 31.68 4.38 5.29
N ARG A 240 32.95 4.79 5.13
CA ARG A 240 34.04 3.86 4.82
C ARG A 240 34.15 2.73 5.85
N ARG A 241 34.13 3.06 7.15
CA ARG A 241 34.19 2.05 8.23
C ARG A 241 32.97 1.14 8.23
N ALA A 242 31.77 1.70 8.09
CA ALA A 242 30.52 0.94 8.06
C ALA A 242 30.44 -0.01 6.86
N GLY A 243 31.07 0.35 5.73
CA GLY A 243 31.08 -0.48 4.52
C GLY A 243 31.99 -1.70 4.61
N THR A 244 32.99 -1.69 5.51
CA THR A 244 33.97 -2.77 5.67
C THR A 244 33.48 -3.86 6.63
N GLY A 245 33.78 -5.14 6.32
CA GLY A 245 33.61 -6.23 7.29
C GLY A 245 32.16 -6.60 7.65
N LEU A 246 31.19 -6.35 6.76
CA LEU A 246 29.79 -6.77 6.93
C LEU A 246 29.45 -8.01 6.06
N PRO A 247 29.88 -9.23 6.43
CA PRO A 247 29.44 -10.43 5.73
C PRO A 247 28.01 -10.81 6.12
N GLY A 248 27.29 -11.39 5.17
CA GLY A 248 26.01 -12.06 5.40
C GLY A 248 24.80 -11.14 5.61
N TYR A 249 23.66 -11.78 5.84
CA TYR A 249 22.37 -11.15 6.11
C TYR A 249 22.20 -10.85 7.60
N VAL A 250 21.13 -10.15 7.96
CA VAL A 250 20.72 -10.00 9.36
C VAL A 250 20.55 -11.39 10.00
N PRO A 251 21.29 -11.72 11.07
CA PRO A 251 21.25 -13.06 11.67
C PRO A 251 19.89 -13.48 12.23
N THR A 252 19.07 -12.49 12.57
CA THR A 252 17.71 -12.69 13.12
C THR A 252 16.63 -12.66 12.03
N TRP A 253 17.02 -12.65 10.75
CA TRP A 253 16.06 -12.73 9.66
C TRP A 253 15.37 -14.09 9.65
N GLU A 254 14.05 -14.06 9.52
CA GLU A 254 13.23 -15.24 9.28
C GLU A 254 12.28 -14.93 8.14
N ASN A 255 12.23 -15.82 7.14
CA ASN A 255 11.20 -15.71 6.12
C ASN A 255 9.82 -16.03 6.70
N ALA A 256 8.78 -15.47 6.10
CA ALA A 256 7.42 -15.95 6.26
C ALA A 256 7.29 -17.38 5.73
N ALA A 257 6.22 -18.09 6.11
CA ALA A 257 5.93 -19.39 5.51
C ALA A 257 5.70 -19.22 3.99
N PRO A 258 6.29 -20.06 3.13
CA PRO A 258 6.07 -20.00 1.69
C PRO A 258 4.59 -20.28 1.37
N GLY A 259 4.05 -19.55 0.39
CA GLY A 259 2.66 -19.70 -0.03
C GLY A 259 2.43 -19.19 -1.45
N PHE A 260 1.44 -19.76 -2.12
CA PHE A 260 1.10 -19.39 -3.49
C PHE A 260 0.17 -18.16 -3.60
N THR A 261 -0.41 -17.71 -2.49
CA THR A 261 -1.36 -16.59 -2.46
C THR A 261 -0.68 -15.43 -1.74
N SER A 262 -0.52 -14.31 -2.44
CA SER A 262 0.09 -13.08 -1.91
C SER A 262 1.40 -13.31 -1.14
N PRO A 263 2.43 -13.92 -1.77
CA PRO A 263 3.69 -14.29 -1.10
C PRO A 263 4.43 -13.10 -0.45
N TRP A 264 4.17 -11.88 -0.94
CA TRP A 264 4.69 -10.63 -0.40
C TRP A 264 4.05 -10.21 0.94
N ASP A 265 2.81 -10.61 1.26
CA ASP A 265 2.11 -10.10 2.47
C ASP A 265 2.78 -10.61 3.75
N GLY A 266 3.11 -11.91 3.78
CA GLY A 266 3.86 -12.51 4.89
C GLY A 266 5.25 -11.90 5.01
N GLN A 267 5.95 -11.71 3.89
CA GLN A 267 7.28 -11.10 3.89
C GLN A 267 7.28 -9.64 4.31
N ALA A 268 6.26 -8.87 3.94
CA ALA A 268 6.06 -7.52 4.44
C ALA A 268 5.87 -7.51 5.96
N GLY A 269 5.17 -8.50 6.52
CA GLY A 269 5.11 -8.73 7.97
C GLY A 269 6.49 -8.92 8.61
N ARG A 270 7.38 -9.70 7.97
CA ARG A 270 8.77 -9.89 8.43
C ARG A 270 9.61 -8.61 8.35
N VAL A 271 9.41 -7.79 7.32
CA VAL A 271 10.03 -6.46 7.21
C VAL A 271 9.57 -5.54 8.33
N ARG A 272 8.27 -5.53 8.65
CA ARG A 272 7.74 -4.77 9.79
C ARG A 272 8.36 -5.22 11.12
N GLU A 273 8.44 -6.52 11.35
CA GLU A 273 9.09 -7.09 12.55
C GLU A 273 10.57 -6.74 12.62
N LEU A 274 11.27 -6.73 11.48
CA LEU A 274 12.66 -6.31 11.41
C LEU A 274 12.83 -4.82 11.74
N ALA A 275 11.96 -3.94 11.22
CA ALA A 275 11.96 -2.52 11.53
C ALA A 275 11.73 -2.27 13.03
N VAL A 276 10.74 -2.93 13.64
CA VAL A 276 10.46 -2.85 15.09
C VAL A 276 11.67 -3.30 15.91
N ARG A 277 12.31 -4.42 15.53
CA ARG A 277 13.51 -4.92 16.21
C ARG A 277 14.69 -3.96 16.09
N SER A 278 14.89 -3.39 14.89
CA SER A 278 15.95 -2.40 14.63
C SER A 278 15.76 -1.17 15.50
N ALA A 279 14.54 -0.61 15.53
CA ALA A 279 14.21 0.53 16.38
C ALA A 279 14.39 0.21 17.88
N THR A 280 14.00 -0.99 18.30
CA THR A 280 14.17 -1.46 19.68
C THR A 280 15.65 -1.55 20.07
N GLU A 281 16.53 -1.98 19.16
CA GLU A 281 17.96 -2.06 19.43
C GLU A 281 18.61 -0.67 19.44
N THR A 282 18.30 0.17 18.44
CA THR A 282 18.69 1.59 18.42
C THR A 282 18.28 2.29 19.70
N ARG A 283 17.08 1.99 20.22
CA ARG A 283 16.58 2.54 21.47
C ARG A 283 17.41 2.14 22.70
N LYS A 284 17.98 0.94 22.74
CA LYS A 284 18.89 0.51 23.81
C LYS A 284 20.26 1.15 23.67
N GLN A 285 20.69 1.41 22.43
CA GLN A 285 22.01 1.91 22.08
C GLN A 285 22.04 3.44 21.83
N LEU A 286 20.98 4.17 22.21
CA LEU A 286 20.79 5.60 21.87
C LEU A 286 22.08 6.42 22.01
N GLU A 287 22.71 6.36 23.18
CA GLU A 287 23.90 7.15 23.48
C GLU A 287 25.16 6.65 22.77
N SER A 288 25.26 5.34 22.50
CA SER A 288 26.39 4.75 21.79
C SER A 288 26.34 5.08 20.30
N TYR A 289 25.17 4.97 19.68
CA TYR A 289 24.96 5.29 18.26
C TYR A 289 25.02 6.80 18.01
N PHE A 290 24.65 7.60 19.00
CA PHE A 290 24.84 9.04 18.97
C PHE A 290 26.34 9.45 18.96
N ASP A 291 27.18 8.74 19.71
CA ASP A 291 28.63 9.00 19.78
C ASP A 291 29.41 8.45 18.59
N ASP A 292 29.06 7.26 18.09
CA ASP A 292 29.63 6.65 16.89
C ASP A 292 28.50 6.02 16.06
N PRO A 293 28.10 6.62 14.92
CA PRO A 293 27.05 6.09 14.06
C PRO A 293 27.50 4.87 13.26
N THR A 294 28.80 4.53 13.23
CA THR A 294 29.35 3.45 12.40
C THR A 294 28.61 2.12 12.58
N PRO A 295 28.37 1.61 13.82
CA PRO A 295 27.69 0.33 14.00
C PRO A 295 26.24 0.38 13.50
N ALA A 296 25.52 1.47 13.76
CA ALA A 296 24.15 1.67 13.30
C ALA A 296 24.06 1.75 11.76
N LEU A 297 24.98 2.47 11.11
CA LEU A 297 25.10 2.52 9.66
C LEU A 297 25.38 1.15 9.06
N ALA A 298 26.28 0.39 9.70
CA ALA A 298 26.66 -0.92 9.23
C ALA A 298 25.48 -1.90 9.29
N GLU A 299 24.72 -1.88 10.39
CA GLU A 299 23.48 -2.67 10.50
C GLU A 299 22.37 -2.17 9.58
N ALA A 300 22.24 -0.86 9.33
CA ALA A 300 21.28 -0.32 8.38
C ALA A 300 21.54 -0.85 6.96
N VAL A 301 22.82 -0.84 6.51
CA VAL A 301 23.23 -1.45 5.24
C VAL A 301 22.87 -2.94 5.18
N ARG A 302 23.21 -3.71 6.21
CA ARG A 302 22.92 -5.14 6.27
C ARG A 302 21.41 -5.42 6.24
N THR A 303 20.63 -4.59 6.92
CA THR A 303 19.18 -4.72 7.08
C THR A 303 18.45 -4.38 5.79
N VAL A 304 18.82 -3.27 5.13
CA VAL A 304 18.29 -2.90 3.80
C VAL A 304 18.63 -3.96 2.76
N TYR A 305 19.87 -4.44 2.72
CA TYR A 305 20.27 -5.54 1.83
C TYR A 305 19.43 -6.80 2.09
N SER A 306 19.26 -7.20 3.35
CA SER A 306 18.47 -8.40 3.70
C SER A 306 17.00 -8.26 3.27
N MET A 307 16.39 -7.09 3.50
CA MET A 307 15.04 -6.78 3.03
C MET A 307 14.94 -6.82 1.50
N TRP A 308 15.85 -6.16 0.78
CA TRP A 308 15.82 -6.21 -0.68
C TRP A 308 16.04 -7.63 -1.21
N ARG A 309 16.93 -8.40 -0.59
CA ARG A 309 17.13 -9.79 -0.96
C ARG A 309 15.87 -10.63 -0.73
N SER A 310 15.06 -10.35 0.30
CA SER A 310 13.76 -11.02 0.49
C SER A 310 12.65 -10.57 -0.47
N SER A 311 12.88 -9.53 -1.28
CA SER A 311 11.93 -9.09 -2.32
C SER A 311 12.11 -9.82 -3.66
N ILE A 312 13.17 -10.61 -3.80
CA ILE A 312 13.46 -11.44 -4.98
C ILE A 312 13.60 -12.89 -4.54
N SER A 313 13.38 -13.82 -5.47
CA SER A 313 13.59 -15.25 -5.19
C SER A 313 14.82 -15.79 -5.90
N GLY A 314 15.52 -16.73 -5.27
CA GLY A 314 16.51 -17.59 -5.90
C GLY A 314 15.90 -18.69 -6.75
N LEU A 315 14.60 -18.98 -6.60
CA LEU A 315 13.90 -19.93 -7.47
C LEU A 315 13.74 -19.34 -8.88
N ARG A 316 14.04 -20.17 -9.88
CA ARG A 316 13.87 -19.84 -11.30
C ARG A 316 13.14 -20.97 -12.01
N PRO A 317 11.80 -20.90 -12.11
CA PRO A 317 11.05 -21.82 -12.93
C PRO A 317 11.24 -21.54 -14.41
N ALA A 318 11.27 -22.61 -15.20
CA ALA A 318 11.20 -22.58 -16.65
C ALA A 318 10.17 -23.61 -17.13
N ILE A 319 9.44 -23.27 -18.19
CA ILE A 319 8.43 -24.15 -18.80
C ILE A 319 8.86 -24.50 -20.22
N ASP A 320 8.99 -25.80 -20.48
CA ASP A 320 9.06 -26.37 -21.83
C ASP A 320 7.73 -27.04 -22.18
N VAL A 321 7.27 -26.84 -23.41
CA VAL A 321 5.95 -27.31 -23.85
C VAL A 321 6.10 -28.06 -25.15
N GLN A 322 5.64 -29.31 -25.16
CA GLN A 322 5.76 -30.24 -26.27
C GLN A 322 4.36 -30.75 -26.67
N PRO A 323 4.01 -30.78 -27.96
CA PRO A 323 2.76 -31.40 -28.41
C PRO A 323 2.71 -32.89 -28.05
N ASP A 324 1.57 -33.36 -27.55
CA ASP A 324 1.33 -34.77 -27.15
C ASP A 324 0.01 -35.31 -27.72
N GLY A 325 -0.17 -35.07 -29.02
CA GLY A 325 -1.35 -35.43 -29.80
C GLY A 325 -2.29 -34.25 -30.08
N PRO A 326 -3.48 -34.54 -30.65
CA PRO A 326 -4.45 -33.51 -31.00
C PRO A 326 -4.91 -32.75 -29.75
N ASN A 327 -4.76 -31.42 -29.75
CA ASN A 327 -5.24 -30.57 -28.67
C ASN A 327 -4.66 -30.89 -27.27
N ARG A 328 -3.48 -31.53 -27.23
CA ARG A 328 -2.79 -31.90 -26.00
C ARG A 328 -1.35 -31.44 -26.04
N TYR A 329 -0.88 -30.95 -24.90
CA TYR A 329 0.50 -30.60 -24.67
C TYR A 329 0.99 -31.28 -23.40
N LYS A 330 2.22 -31.75 -23.46
CA LYS A 330 3.03 -32.12 -22.31
C LYS A 330 3.83 -30.90 -21.88
N VAL A 331 3.66 -30.50 -20.62
CA VAL A 331 4.31 -29.34 -20.02
C VAL A 331 5.36 -29.83 -19.04
N ASN A 332 6.62 -29.72 -19.43
CA ASN A 332 7.76 -30.02 -18.57
C ASN A 332 8.18 -28.74 -17.85
N ALA A 333 8.44 -28.83 -16.54
CA ALA A 333 9.02 -27.73 -15.80
C ALA A 333 10.41 -28.08 -15.27
N THR A 334 11.31 -27.11 -15.33
CA THR A 334 12.59 -27.16 -14.60
C THR A 334 12.60 -26.05 -13.57
N ILE A 335 13.03 -26.35 -12.36
CA ILE A 335 13.22 -25.38 -11.27
C ILE A 335 14.71 -25.31 -10.96
N GLY A 336 15.32 -24.15 -11.17
CA GLY A 336 16.67 -23.87 -10.72
C GLY A 336 16.69 -23.13 -9.38
N ASN A 337 17.70 -23.40 -8.57
CA ASN A 337 18.05 -22.63 -7.38
C ASN A 337 19.30 -21.81 -7.65
N TYR A 338 19.16 -20.49 -7.68
CA TYR A 338 20.23 -19.53 -7.88
C TYR A 338 20.58 -18.80 -6.58
N ALA A 339 20.04 -19.21 -5.43
CA ALA A 339 20.48 -18.70 -4.15
C ALA A 339 21.75 -19.41 -3.69
N SER A 340 22.54 -18.75 -2.84
CA SER A 340 23.70 -19.32 -2.18
C SER A 340 23.37 -20.43 -1.16
N ALA A 341 22.08 -20.57 -0.79
CA ALA A 341 21.60 -21.55 0.16
C ALA A 341 20.73 -22.62 -0.52
N LEU A 342 20.70 -23.80 0.09
CA LEU A 342 19.77 -24.87 -0.27
C LEU A 342 18.32 -24.47 0.06
N VAL A 343 17.42 -24.72 -0.90
CA VAL A 343 15.97 -24.61 -0.71
C VAL A 343 15.38 -25.94 -0.29
N LYS A 344 14.40 -25.92 0.62
CA LYS A 344 13.66 -27.10 1.09
C LYS A 344 12.17 -27.02 0.75
N SER A 345 11.51 -28.18 0.77
CA SER A 345 10.04 -28.29 0.66
C SER A 345 9.50 -27.62 -0.61
N VAL A 346 10.13 -27.90 -1.75
CA VAL A 346 9.80 -27.25 -3.03
C VAL A 346 8.50 -27.80 -3.58
N GLN A 347 7.55 -26.89 -3.84
CA GLN A 347 6.29 -27.21 -4.48
C GLN A 347 6.12 -26.34 -5.73
N ALA A 348 5.49 -26.90 -6.76
CA ALA A 348 5.14 -26.19 -7.97
C ALA A 348 3.65 -26.32 -8.25
N ARG A 349 3.04 -25.24 -8.73
CA ARG A 349 1.64 -25.18 -9.17
C ARG A 349 1.59 -24.73 -10.62
N LEU A 350 0.98 -25.54 -11.48
CA LEU A 350 0.67 -25.13 -12.84
C LEU A 350 -0.80 -24.69 -12.92
N SER A 351 -0.99 -23.42 -13.26
CA SER A 351 -2.30 -22.81 -13.52
C SER A 351 -2.45 -22.55 -15.02
N ALA A 352 -3.67 -22.65 -15.52
CA ALA A 352 -3.97 -22.50 -16.94
C ALA A 352 -5.20 -21.63 -17.16
N GLU A 353 -5.15 -20.79 -18.19
CA GLU A 353 -6.28 -19.98 -18.66
C GLU A 353 -6.49 -20.24 -20.16
N GLY A 354 -7.74 -20.45 -20.58
CA GLY A 354 -8.06 -20.83 -21.96
C GLY A 354 -7.72 -22.30 -22.30
N CYS A 355 -7.33 -23.08 -21.30
CA CYS A 355 -7.02 -24.51 -21.39
C CYS A 355 -7.17 -25.16 -20.01
N THR A 356 -7.08 -26.49 -19.96
CA THR A 356 -7.24 -27.27 -18.71
C THR A 356 -5.99 -28.08 -18.40
N VAL A 357 -5.52 -28.01 -17.17
CA VAL A 357 -4.49 -28.92 -16.63
C VAL A 357 -5.20 -30.19 -16.19
N SER A 358 -4.74 -31.35 -16.67
CA SER A 358 -5.28 -32.64 -16.29
C SER A 358 -4.61 -33.13 -15.00
N GLY A 359 -5.38 -33.70 -14.08
CA GLY A 359 -4.86 -34.25 -12.82
C GLY A 359 -4.53 -33.19 -11.77
N GLU A 360 -3.55 -33.49 -10.90
CA GLU A 360 -3.12 -32.60 -9.82
C GLU A 360 -2.32 -31.41 -10.37
N ALA A 361 -2.86 -30.20 -10.19
CA ALA A 361 -2.21 -28.96 -10.60
C ALA A 361 -0.99 -28.63 -9.72
N VAL A 362 -0.98 -29.07 -8.46
CA VAL A 362 0.11 -28.86 -7.50
C VAL A 362 0.92 -30.13 -7.37
N GLN A 363 2.25 -30.01 -7.45
CA GLN A 363 3.18 -31.11 -7.24
C GLN A 363 4.20 -30.74 -6.17
N ALA A 364 4.44 -31.65 -5.23
CA ALA A 364 5.69 -31.68 -4.49
C ALA A 364 6.79 -32.17 -5.44
N ILE A 365 7.88 -31.41 -5.57
CA ILE A 365 8.92 -31.68 -6.58
C ILE A 365 10.05 -32.50 -5.97
N GLU A 366 10.77 -31.91 -5.01
CA GLU A 366 11.86 -32.56 -4.30
C GLU A 366 11.96 -32.02 -2.87
N TRP A 367 12.55 -32.82 -1.97
CA TRP A 367 12.78 -32.41 -0.59
C TRP A 367 13.73 -31.21 -0.51
N SER A 368 14.71 -31.11 -1.41
CA SER A 368 15.63 -29.98 -1.45
C SER A 368 16.40 -29.83 -2.77
N ILE A 369 16.66 -28.58 -3.20
CA ILE A 369 17.54 -28.27 -4.32
C ILE A 369 18.79 -27.55 -3.77
N PRO A 370 20.03 -28.06 -3.98
CA PRO A 370 21.25 -27.39 -3.53
C PRO A 370 21.44 -26.05 -4.26
N ALA A 371 22.36 -25.21 -3.77
CA ALA A 371 22.79 -24.02 -4.50
C ALA A 371 23.29 -24.40 -5.90
N ASP A 372 22.93 -23.60 -6.91
CA ASP A 372 23.15 -23.85 -8.34
C ASP A 372 22.52 -25.14 -8.90
N GLY A 373 21.73 -25.84 -8.09
CA GLY A 373 21.04 -27.07 -8.45
C GLY A 373 19.82 -26.83 -9.35
N ARG A 374 19.40 -27.89 -10.05
CA ARG A 374 18.20 -27.89 -10.88
C ARG A 374 17.46 -29.21 -10.72
N VAL A 375 16.13 -29.14 -10.73
CA VAL A 375 15.25 -30.30 -10.69
C VAL A 375 14.16 -30.18 -11.75
N ALA A 376 13.73 -31.32 -12.30
CA ALA A 376 12.57 -31.39 -13.18
C ALA A 376 11.32 -31.81 -12.39
N ALA A 377 10.21 -31.12 -12.61
CA ALA A 377 8.91 -31.58 -12.14
C ALA A 377 8.41 -32.76 -12.98
N ARG A 378 7.43 -33.52 -12.46
CA ARG A 378 6.69 -34.44 -13.32
C ARG A 378 5.91 -33.61 -14.33
N ALA A 379 5.89 -34.07 -15.58
CA ALA A 379 5.21 -33.35 -16.63
C ALA A 379 3.70 -33.24 -16.34
N TRP A 380 3.13 -32.07 -16.58
CA TRP A 380 1.68 -31.90 -16.60
C TRP A 380 1.13 -32.13 -18.00
N GLU A 381 -0.06 -32.71 -18.06
CA GLU A 381 -0.82 -32.78 -19.30
C GLU A 381 -1.80 -31.60 -19.38
N VAL A 382 -1.73 -30.85 -20.48
CA VAL A 382 -2.60 -29.71 -20.75
C VAL A 382 -3.44 -29.97 -21.98
N LYS A 383 -4.76 -29.83 -21.84
CA LYS A 383 -5.72 -29.93 -22.95
C LYS A 383 -6.14 -28.53 -23.40
N THR A 384 -6.05 -28.27 -24.70
CA THR A 384 -6.39 -26.97 -25.31
C THR A 384 -7.64 -27.09 -26.17
N ALA A 385 -8.53 -26.09 -26.14
CA ALA A 385 -9.79 -26.11 -26.89
C ALA A 385 -9.75 -25.23 -28.16
N GLY A 386 -8.59 -25.02 -28.77
CA GLY A 386 -8.43 -24.13 -29.94
C GLY A 386 -8.35 -22.63 -29.60
N THR A 387 -8.38 -22.26 -28.32
CA THR A 387 -8.13 -20.90 -27.82
C THR A 387 -6.68 -20.73 -27.36
N PRO A 388 -6.11 -19.50 -27.37
CA PRO A 388 -4.80 -19.24 -26.75
C PRO A 388 -4.79 -19.74 -25.30
N CYS A 389 -3.77 -20.51 -24.96
CA CYS A 389 -3.62 -21.14 -23.64
C CYS A 389 -2.50 -20.44 -22.88
N ARG A 390 -2.83 -19.69 -21.81
CA ARG A 390 -1.83 -19.07 -20.94
C ARG A 390 -1.55 -20.00 -19.78
N LEU A 391 -0.33 -20.51 -19.72
CA LEU A 391 0.18 -21.29 -18.61
C LEU A 391 0.92 -20.38 -17.66
N THR A 392 0.69 -20.55 -16.36
CA THR A 392 1.46 -19.90 -15.29
C THR A 392 1.99 -20.99 -14.37
N LEU A 393 3.30 -21.12 -14.31
CA LEU A 393 3.99 -21.99 -13.37
C LEU A 393 4.45 -21.14 -12.18
N GLU A 394 3.98 -21.51 -11.00
CA GLU A 394 4.36 -20.89 -9.73
C GLU A 394 5.14 -21.91 -8.91
N VAL A 395 6.18 -21.47 -8.21
CA VAL A 395 7.04 -22.33 -7.41
C VAL A 395 7.29 -21.67 -6.07
N ILE A 396 7.16 -22.44 -5.01
CA ILE A 396 7.47 -22.03 -3.64
C ILE A 396 8.48 -22.97 -3.01
N GLY A 397 9.23 -22.46 -2.04
CA GLY A 397 10.21 -23.24 -1.29
C GLY A 397 10.78 -22.47 -0.11
N SER A 398 11.24 -23.17 0.91
CA SER A 398 11.76 -22.56 2.14
C SER A 398 13.27 -22.35 2.06
N TYR A 399 13.74 -21.12 2.28
CA TYR A 399 15.16 -20.78 2.37
C TYR A 399 15.53 -20.40 3.82
N PRO A 400 16.76 -20.73 4.26
CA PRO A 400 17.29 -20.28 5.55
C PRO A 400 17.90 -18.87 5.49
N ILE A 401 17.91 -18.24 4.32
CA ILE A 401 18.41 -16.88 4.07
C ILE A 401 17.26 -16.02 3.52
N PRO A 402 17.35 -14.67 3.56
CA PRO A 402 16.32 -13.82 2.98
C PRO A 402 15.99 -14.22 1.54
N ASP A 403 14.73 -14.51 1.26
CA ASP A 403 14.26 -14.87 -0.07
C ASP A 403 12.75 -14.65 -0.16
N LEU A 404 12.22 -14.23 -1.31
CA LEU A 404 10.77 -14.12 -1.48
C LEU A 404 10.05 -15.46 -1.35
N GLN A 405 10.78 -16.58 -1.50
CA GLN A 405 10.27 -17.95 -1.40
C GLN A 405 9.14 -18.28 -2.37
N TYR A 406 9.03 -17.47 -3.43
CA TYR A 406 8.05 -17.58 -4.49
C TYR A 406 8.65 -17.06 -5.80
N ALA A 407 8.45 -17.81 -6.87
CA ALA A 407 8.76 -17.39 -8.22
C ALA A 407 7.67 -17.85 -9.18
N SER A 408 7.46 -17.10 -10.25
CA SER A 408 6.53 -17.50 -11.30
C SER A 408 7.08 -17.20 -12.69
N VAL A 409 6.59 -17.97 -13.66
CA VAL A 409 6.81 -17.74 -15.09
C VAL A 409 5.53 -18.05 -15.83
N ALA A 410 5.22 -17.25 -16.85
CA ALA A 410 4.06 -17.47 -17.69
C ALA A 410 4.48 -17.70 -19.15
N ARG A 411 3.78 -18.61 -19.83
CA ARG A 411 3.97 -18.89 -21.26
C ARG A 411 2.61 -18.99 -21.94
N THR A 412 2.43 -18.27 -23.04
CA THR A 412 1.23 -18.37 -23.87
C THR A 412 1.48 -19.26 -25.06
N LEU A 413 0.62 -20.25 -25.26
CA LEU A 413 0.64 -21.16 -26.41
C LEU A 413 -0.32 -20.64 -27.48
N ALA A 414 0.14 -20.68 -28.73
CA ALA A 414 -0.71 -20.44 -29.90
C ALA A 414 -1.63 -21.66 -30.14
N PRO A 415 -2.81 -21.47 -30.76
CA PRO A 415 -3.63 -22.58 -31.22
C PRO A 415 -2.85 -23.48 -32.19
N LEU A 416 -3.00 -24.81 -32.07
CA LEU A 416 -2.45 -25.73 -33.07
C LEU A 416 -3.16 -25.47 -34.41
N PRO A 417 -2.44 -25.38 -35.55
CA PRO A 417 -3.07 -25.25 -36.85
C PRO A 417 -4.00 -26.45 -37.10
N ALA A 418 -5.16 -26.19 -37.70
CA ALA A 418 -6.10 -27.23 -38.08
C ALA A 418 -5.40 -28.25 -39.01
N PRO A 419 -5.69 -29.56 -38.91
CA PRO A 419 -5.21 -30.53 -39.88
C PRO A 419 -5.65 -30.10 -41.29
N PRO A 420 -4.79 -30.19 -42.32
CA PRO A 420 -5.21 -29.88 -43.67
C PRO A 420 -6.40 -30.77 -44.06
N ASP A 421 -7.43 -30.16 -44.66
CA ASP A 421 -8.60 -30.87 -45.15
C ASP A 421 -8.18 -32.01 -46.07
N LYS A 422 -8.74 -33.21 -45.85
CA LYS A 422 -8.52 -34.36 -46.73
C LYS A 422 -8.95 -34.00 -48.17
N PRO A 423 -8.20 -34.41 -49.21
CA PRO A 423 -8.62 -34.20 -50.58
C PRO A 423 -9.95 -34.91 -50.82
N VAL A 424 -10.97 -34.17 -51.24
CA VAL A 424 -12.25 -34.72 -51.70
C VAL A 424 -12.02 -35.34 -53.09
N PRO A 425 -12.41 -36.60 -53.36
CA PRO A 425 -12.27 -37.18 -54.69
C PRO A 425 -13.24 -36.52 -55.69
N ASP A 426 -12.71 -36.19 -56.87
CA ASP A 426 -13.43 -35.60 -57.99
C ASP A 426 -14.69 -36.40 -58.38
N LYS A 427 -15.80 -35.69 -58.60
CA LYS A 427 -16.95 -36.19 -59.36
C LYS A 427 -17.00 -35.53 -60.74
N PRO A 428 -17.45 -36.27 -61.79
CA PRO A 428 -17.18 -35.90 -63.18
C PRO A 428 -18.15 -34.86 -63.75
N VAL A 429 -17.61 -34.04 -64.65
CA VAL A 429 -18.29 -33.02 -65.47
C VAL A 429 -18.96 -33.68 -66.69
N PRO A 430 -20.14 -33.21 -67.13
CA PRO A 430 -20.26 -32.57 -68.46
C PRO A 430 -21.35 -31.45 -68.48
N ALA A 431 -21.44 -30.45 -69.36
CA ALA A 431 -20.68 -29.97 -70.51
C ALA A 431 -21.03 -28.47 -70.73
N LYS A 432 -20.09 -27.70 -71.30
CA LYS A 432 -20.21 -26.32 -71.85
C LYS A 432 -20.83 -26.38 -73.28
N PRO A 433 -21.04 -25.30 -74.09
CA PRO A 433 -20.57 -23.89 -73.99
C PRO A 433 -21.57 -22.81 -74.51
N VAL A 434 -21.22 -21.51 -74.47
CA VAL A 434 -21.10 -20.57 -75.63
C VAL A 434 -20.89 -19.11 -75.13
N PRO A 435 -20.18 -18.22 -75.88
CA PRO A 435 -19.08 -17.41 -75.33
C PRO A 435 -19.05 -15.88 -75.63
N ALA A 436 -18.02 -15.22 -75.06
CA ALA A 436 -17.24 -14.03 -75.51
C ALA A 436 -17.90 -12.64 -75.37
N LYS A 437 -17.23 -11.49 -75.10
CA LYS A 437 -15.85 -10.96 -74.93
C LYS A 437 -16.00 -9.44 -74.54
N PRO A 438 -14.97 -8.56 -74.35
CA PRO A 438 -13.55 -8.72 -74.05
C PRO A 438 -12.97 -7.81 -72.92
N VAL A 439 -11.78 -8.24 -72.45
CA VAL A 439 -10.61 -7.62 -71.77
C VAL A 439 -10.43 -6.09 -71.77
N ALA A 440 -10.00 -5.54 -70.61
CA ALA A 440 -8.86 -4.59 -70.48
C ALA A 440 -8.39 -4.42 -69.00
N ASP A 441 -7.10 -4.77 -68.80
CA ASP A 441 -6.06 -4.21 -67.92
C ASP A 441 -6.09 -4.28 -66.37
N ALA A 442 -4.91 -4.62 -65.82
CA ALA A 442 -4.53 -4.86 -64.42
C ALA A 442 -3.37 -3.91 -64.00
N PRO A 443 -2.73 -4.07 -62.82
CA PRO A 443 -3.13 -3.75 -61.43
C PRO A 443 -2.18 -2.64 -60.84
N PRO A 444 -2.16 -2.21 -59.54
CA PRO A 444 -1.85 -3.05 -58.35
C PRO A 444 -2.60 -2.67 -57.05
N GLY A 445 -2.59 -3.55 -56.04
CA GLY A 445 -3.03 -3.19 -54.69
C GLY A 445 -3.33 -4.40 -53.80
N ILE A 446 -2.30 -4.93 -53.15
CA ILE A 446 -2.42 -5.91 -52.06
C ILE A 446 -2.93 -5.17 -50.82
N THR A 447 -4.10 -5.56 -50.31
CA THR A 447 -4.50 -5.30 -48.93
C THR A 447 -4.55 -6.61 -48.16
N THR A 448 -3.68 -6.71 -47.17
CA THR A 448 -3.63 -7.75 -46.14
C THR A 448 -4.90 -7.76 -45.28
N PRO A 449 -5.53 -8.91 -44.99
CA PRO A 449 -6.43 -9.01 -43.85
C PRO A 449 -5.59 -9.14 -42.58
N VAL A 450 -5.69 -8.12 -41.73
CA VAL A 450 -5.23 -8.13 -40.34
C VAL A 450 -6.01 -9.23 -39.60
N ILE A 451 -5.33 -10.28 -39.15
CA ILE A 451 -5.92 -11.30 -38.27
C ILE A 451 -5.90 -10.75 -36.84
N SER A 452 -7.08 -10.37 -36.37
CA SER A 452 -7.38 -9.92 -35.01
C SER A 452 -7.07 -10.99 -33.96
N PRO A 453 -6.64 -10.62 -32.74
CA PRO A 453 -6.48 -11.55 -31.63
C PRO A 453 -7.83 -12.12 -31.16
N ALA A 454 -7.83 -13.40 -30.78
CA ALA A 454 -9.00 -14.13 -30.29
C ALA A 454 -9.68 -13.40 -29.10
N PRO A 455 -11.02 -13.48 -28.98
CA PRO A 455 -11.77 -12.65 -28.03
C PRO A 455 -11.58 -13.13 -26.58
N ALA A 456 -11.24 -12.20 -25.71
CA ALA A 456 -11.33 -12.40 -24.26
C ALA A 456 -12.78 -12.78 -23.83
N PRO A 457 -12.94 -13.55 -22.74
CA PRO A 457 -14.25 -14.00 -22.26
C PRO A 457 -15.20 -12.82 -22.15
N SER A 458 -16.40 -12.97 -22.72
CA SER A 458 -17.31 -11.88 -23.05
C SER A 458 -18.36 -11.57 -21.98
N GLY A 459 -18.17 -11.98 -20.73
CA GLY A 459 -19.21 -11.85 -19.69
C GLY A 459 -18.62 -11.55 -18.32
N GLY A 460 -18.00 -10.40 -18.16
CA GLY A 460 -17.59 -9.91 -16.86
C GLY A 460 -17.71 -8.40 -16.82
N VAL A 461 -17.75 -7.84 -15.62
CA VAL A 461 -17.87 -6.41 -15.39
C VAL A 461 -16.71 -5.91 -14.55
N TRP A 462 -16.34 -4.66 -14.78
CA TRP A 462 -15.42 -3.93 -13.92
C TRP A 462 -16.21 -3.30 -12.79
N VAL A 463 -15.90 -3.63 -11.55
CA VAL A 463 -16.57 -3.08 -10.37
C VAL A 463 -15.63 -2.06 -9.72
N LEU A 464 -16.13 -0.85 -9.47
CA LEU A 464 -15.39 0.17 -8.72
C LEU A 464 -15.21 -0.33 -7.27
N GLU A 465 -13.97 -0.60 -6.88
CA GLU A 465 -13.64 -1.07 -5.52
C GLU A 465 -13.30 0.10 -4.58
N LYS A 466 -12.65 1.13 -5.11
CA LYS A 466 -12.19 2.28 -4.32
C LYS A 466 -12.03 3.53 -5.17
N SER A 467 -12.33 4.68 -4.59
CA SER A 467 -11.94 5.99 -5.09
C SER A 467 -10.96 6.64 -4.12
N GLU A 468 -9.86 7.16 -4.63
CA GLU A 468 -8.85 7.87 -3.85
C GLU A 468 -8.69 9.28 -4.43
N PHE A 469 -8.73 10.27 -3.55
CA PHE A 469 -8.33 11.63 -3.89
C PHE A 469 -6.84 11.78 -3.59
N VAL A 470 -6.08 12.24 -4.57
CA VAL A 470 -4.63 12.40 -4.47
C VAL A 470 -4.28 13.85 -4.81
N VAL A 471 -3.71 14.54 -3.84
CA VAL A 471 -3.17 15.89 -4.05
C VAL A 471 -1.68 15.76 -4.33
N GLU A 472 -1.26 16.00 -5.57
CA GLU A 472 0.16 16.26 -5.87
C GLU A 472 0.47 17.73 -5.53
N LYS A 473 0.77 17.96 -4.24
CA LYS A 473 1.34 19.15 -3.55
C LYS A 473 0.99 20.55 -4.06
N VAL A 474 0.45 21.43 -3.19
CA VAL A 474 0.84 22.86 -3.14
C VAL A 474 0.67 23.50 -1.75
N ASP A 475 1.67 24.32 -1.37
CA ASP A 475 1.70 25.42 -0.38
C ASP A 475 0.51 25.54 0.61
N ALA A 476 0.78 25.24 1.89
CA ALA A 476 -0.19 25.23 2.97
C ALA A 476 -0.92 26.57 3.17
N ALA A 477 -0.28 27.70 2.86
CA ALA A 477 -0.88 29.03 2.99
C ALA A 477 -1.95 29.33 1.92
N PHE A 478 -1.86 28.65 0.77
CA PHE A 478 -2.85 28.75 -0.31
C PHE A 478 -4.06 27.86 -0.02
N MET A 479 -3.85 26.64 0.46
CA MET A 479 -4.93 25.71 0.84
C MET A 479 -5.76 26.20 2.03
N GLN A 480 -5.17 26.96 2.96
CA GLN A 480 -5.90 27.61 4.05
C GLN A 480 -6.93 28.67 3.59
N LYS A 481 -6.76 29.24 2.38
CA LYS A 481 -7.62 30.33 1.86
C LYS A 481 -8.45 29.94 0.64
N SER A 482 -8.25 28.75 0.08
CA SER A 482 -9.14 28.16 -0.90
C SER A 482 -10.02 27.15 -0.17
N HIS A 483 -11.32 27.42 -0.07
CA HIS A 483 -12.30 26.42 0.33
C HIS A 483 -12.83 25.73 -0.94
N PRO A 484 -12.29 24.58 -1.37
CA PRO A 484 -13.01 23.74 -2.31
C PRO A 484 -14.22 23.18 -1.57
N THR A 485 -15.40 23.71 -1.87
CA THR A 485 -16.65 23.06 -1.49
C THR A 485 -16.90 21.95 -2.51
N GLU A 486 -16.75 20.69 -2.08
CA GLU A 486 -17.48 19.58 -2.73
C GLU A 486 -18.97 19.86 -2.52
N SER A 487 -19.70 20.08 -3.61
CA SER A 487 -21.15 20.13 -3.56
C SER A 487 -21.70 18.79 -4.05
N GLY A 488 -21.69 17.79 -3.19
CA GLY A 488 -22.54 16.60 -3.32
C GLY A 488 -22.09 15.53 -4.32
N ALA A 489 -22.86 14.44 -4.34
CA ALA A 489 -22.60 13.16 -5.00
C ALA A 489 -22.59 13.18 -6.55
N ASP A 490 -22.43 14.34 -7.19
CA ASP A 490 -22.52 14.52 -8.65
C ASP A 490 -21.18 14.81 -9.36
N GLY A 491 -20.06 14.81 -8.62
CA GLY A 491 -18.73 15.02 -9.20
C GLY A 491 -18.45 16.45 -9.62
N SER A 492 -19.13 17.44 -9.03
CA SER A 492 -18.84 18.86 -9.25
C SER A 492 -18.27 19.57 -8.01
N GLY A 493 -17.32 20.48 -8.23
CA GLY A 493 -16.63 21.24 -7.20
C GLY A 493 -16.25 22.65 -7.67
N SER A 494 -16.18 23.61 -6.75
CA SER A 494 -15.75 24.98 -7.06
C SER A 494 -14.56 25.38 -6.22
N ALA A 495 -13.54 25.97 -6.84
CA ALA A 495 -12.37 26.51 -6.16
C ALA A 495 -12.25 28.02 -6.43
N GLY A 496 -11.98 28.81 -5.40
CA GLY A 496 -11.72 30.25 -5.57
C GLY A 496 -10.86 30.79 -4.44
N SER A 497 -10.07 31.83 -4.73
CA SER A 497 -9.21 32.49 -3.74
C SER A 497 -8.79 33.91 -4.16
N THR A 498 -8.27 34.69 -3.21
CA THR A 498 -7.75 36.05 -3.41
C THR A 498 -6.32 36.13 -2.87
N PHE A 499 -5.33 36.58 -3.66
CA PHE A 499 -3.91 36.54 -3.30
C PHE A 499 -3.11 37.75 -3.82
N GLY A 500 -2.01 38.09 -3.13
CA GLY A 500 -1.08 39.18 -3.49
C GLY A 500 -1.44 40.55 -2.91
N ASP A 501 -0.53 41.53 -3.06
CA ASP A 501 -0.77 42.95 -2.80
C ASP A 501 -0.41 43.77 -4.06
N PRO A 502 -1.38 44.40 -4.75
CA PRO A 502 -2.80 44.42 -4.43
C PRO A 502 -3.46 43.04 -4.65
N PRO A 503 -4.53 42.74 -3.88
CA PRO A 503 -5.21 41.44 -3.92
C PRO A 503 -5.82 41.15 -5.29
N ARG A 504 -5.39 40.05 -5.90
CA ARG A 504 -5.90 39.50 -7.16
C ARG A 504 -6.83 38.33 -6.87
N SER A 505 -8.05 38.37 -7.39
CA SER A 505 -9.05 37.32 -7.18
C SER A 505 -9.14 36.38 -8.37
N TRP A 506 -9.34 35.10 -8.07
CA TRP A 506 -9.73 34.13 -9.07
C TRP A 506 -10.81 33.17 -8.56
N ARG A 507 -11.62 32.67 -9.49
CA ARG A 507 -12.65 31.65 -9.26
C ARG A 507 -12.57 30.67 -10.42
N VAL A 508 -12.76 29.38 -10.16
CA VAL A 508 -12.93 28.34 -11.18
C VAL A 508 -13.95 27.33 -10.63
N LYS A 509 -14.93 26.97 -11.45
CA LYS A 509 -15.88 25.89 -11.17
C LYS A 509 -15.56 24.70 -12.07
N ILE A 510 -15.47 23.51 -11.50
CA ILE A 510 -15.14 22.29 -12.21
C ILE A 510 -16.27 21.30 -11.99
N SER A 511 -16.67 20.60 -13.04
CA SER A 511 -17.59 19.48 -12.95
C SER A 511 -17.09 18.35 -13.82
N TRP A 512 -17.20 17.12 -13.37
CA TRP A 512 -16.90 15.96 -14.21
C TRP A 512 -17.99 14.91 -14.13
N THR A 513 -18.10 14.08 -15.17
CA THR A 513 -19.00 12.94 -15.18
C THR A 513 -18.49 11.89 -14.19
N PRO A 514 -19.25 11.55 -13.13
CA PRO A 514 -18.84 10.51 -12.20
C PRO A 514 -18.70 9.18 -12.92
N PRO A 515 -17.61 8.42 -12.68
CA PRO A 515 -17.44 7.19 -13.40
C PRO A 515 -18.43 6.12 -12.90
N PRO A 516 -19.04 5.33 -13.80
CA PRO A 516 -20.08 4.37 -13.42
C PRO A 516 -19.52 3.33 -12.45
N ARG A 517 -20.29 2.93 -11.43
CA ARG A 517 -19.88 1.89 -10.47
C ARG A 517 -19.53 0.55 -11.13
N VAL A 518 -20.11 0.29 -12.30
CA VAL A 518 -19.91 -0.92 -13.08
C VAL A 518 -19.61 -0.53 -14.53
N LEU A 519 -18.45 -0.96 -15.05
CA LEU A 519 -18.14 -0.80 -16.47
C LEU A 519 -18.27 -2.15 -17.18
N VAL A 520 -19.00 -2.15 -18.30
CA VAL A 520 -19.14 -3.33 -19.13
C VAL A 520 -18.06 -3.30 -20.20
N PRO A 521 -17.20 -4.33 -20.32
CA PRO A 521 -16.20 -4.41 -21.37
C PRO A 521 -16.79 -4.22 -22.75
N GLY A 522 -16.12 -3.42 -23.57
CA GLY A 522 -16.57 -3.12 -24.94
C GLY A 522 -17.74 -2.12 -25.03
N ARG A 523 -18.34 -1.70 -23.90
CA ARG A 523 -19.34 -0.63 -23.88
C ARG A 523 -18.65 0.69 -23.59
N GLU A 524 -18.71 1.59 -24.55
CA GLU A 524 -18.16 2.93 -24.44
C GLU A 524 -18.83 3.71 -23.29
N VAL A 525 -18.02 4.42 -22.52
CA VAL A 525 -18.43 5.31 -21.44
C VAL A 525 -17.77 6.66 -21.66
N ASN A 526 -18.55 7.73 -21.59
CA ASN A 526 -18.05 9.09 -21.76
C ASN A 526 -17.74 9.71 -20.41
N PHE A 527 -16.49 10.17 -20.25
CA PHE A 527 -16.08 10.99 -19.12
C PHE A 527 -15.92 12.42 -19.62
N THR A 528 -16.75 13.33 -19.12
CA THR A 528 -16.64 14.76 -19.40
C THR A 528 -16.03 15.46 -18.20
N VAL A 529 -15.14 16.42 -18.44
CA VAL A 529 -14.71 17.41 -17.46
C VAL A 529 -15.02 18.78 -18.05
N SER A 530 -15.82 19.57 -17.35
CA SER A 530 -16.14 20.95 -17.67
C SER A 530 -15.48 21.86 -16.67
N VAL A 531 -14.78 22.88 -17.17
CA VAL A 531 -14.25 23.97 -16.36
C VAL A 531 -14.99 25.25 -16.77
N SER A 532 -15.63 25.89 -15.81
CA SER A 532 -16.45 27.08 -15.99
C SER A 532 -16.09 28.14 -14.97
N ASP A 533 -16.52 29.38 -15.20
CA ASP A 533 -16.33 30.52 -14.32
C ASP A 533 -14.87 30.81 -13.94
N ALA A 534 -13.90 30.63 -14.86
CA ALA A 534 -12.52 31.07 -14.68
C ALA A 534 -12.41 32.60 -14.75
N GLY A 535 -12.83 33.28 -13.69
CA GLY A 535 -12.54 34.69 -13.48
C GLY A 535 -11.12 34.81 -12.91
N SER A 536 -10.28 35.64 -13.53
CA SER A 536 -8.99 36.06 -12.98
C SER A 536 -8.83 37.55 -13.25
N SER A 537 -8.35 38.32 -12.28
CA SER A 537 -7.92 39.70 -12.52
C SER A 537 -6.55 39.79 -13.23
N ASP A 538 -5.90 38.66 -13.49
CA ASP A 538 -4.60 38.56 -14.15
C ASP A 538 -4.76 38.04 -15.60
N PRO A 539 -4.41 38.82 -16.64
CA PRO A 539 -4.54 38.44 -18.06
C PRO A 539 -3.64 37.27 -18.50
N GLY A 540 -2.67 36.83 -17.68
CA GLY A 540 -1.86 35.62 -17.90
C GLY A 540 -2.48 34.32 -17.37
N ALA A 541 -3.64 34.41 -16.71
CA ALA A 541 -4.62 33.38 -16.33
C ALA A 541 -4.86 32.18 -17.25
N GLY A 542 -4.33 30.99 -16.99
CA GLY A 542 -4.73 29.77 -17.70
C GLY A 542 -5.01 28.59 -16.76
N GLY A 543 -6.15 27.91 -16.94
CA GLY A 543 -6.46 26.63 -16.31
C GLY A 543 -6.45 25.48 -17.31
N PHE A 544 -5.97 24.31 -16.91
CA PHE A 544 -5.93 23.09 -17.72
C PHE A 544 -6.59 21.91 -16.99
N GLY A 545 -7.22 21.01 -17.74
CA GLY A 545 -7.80 19.76 -17.24
C GLY A 545 -7.45 18.60 -18.17
N SER A 546 -7.42 17.37 -17.65
CA SER A 546 -7.20 16.16 -18.43
C SER A 546 -7.82 14.92 -17.78
N VAL A 547 -8.27 13.97 -18.59
CA VAL A 547 -8.74 12.65 -18.12
C VAL A 547 -7.94 11.56 -18.82
N GLY A 548 -7.48 10.57 -18.05
CA GLY A 548 -6.77 9.40 -18.54
C GLY A 548 -7.29 8.11 -17.90
N ALA A 549 -6.98 6.97 -18.52
CA ALA A 549 -7.28 5.65 -17.96
C ALA A 549 -6.05 4.75 -18.15
N ASN A 550 -5.69 4.01 -17.10
CA ASN A 550 -4.52 3.15 -17.08
C ASN A 550 -4.87 1.78 -16.51
N CYS A 551 -4.47 0.71 -17.19
CA CYS A 551 -4.65 -0.66 -16.70
C CYS A 551 -3.27 -1.30 -16.52
N PRO A 552 -2.71 -1.28 -15.31
CA PRO A 552 -1.33 -1.74 -15.05
C PRO A 552 -1.12 -3.20 -15.46
N ASP A 553 -2.10 -4.05 -15.19
CA ASP A 553 -2.05 -5.51 -15.43
C ASP A 553 -2.13 -5.90 -16.91
N LEU A 554 -2.59 -4.99 -17.78
CA LEU A 554 -2.62 -5.20 -19.23
C LEU A 554 -1.41 -4.57 -19.93
N SER A 555 -0.48 -3.94 -19.19
CA SER A 555 0.64 -3.15 -19.74
C SER A 555 0.21 -2.09 -20.77
N ALA A 556 -1.07 -1.71 -20.75
CA ALA A 556 -1.67 -0.78 -21.68
C ALA A 556 -1.76 0.58 -21.00
N VAL A 557 -0.71 1.38 -21.18
CA VAL A 557 -0.74 2.77 -20.79
C VAL A 557 -1.43 3.55 -21.91
N TRP A 558 -2.71 3.86 -21.73
CA TRP A 558 -3.43 4.71 -22.66
C TRP A 558 -3.14 6.18 -22.33
N TYR A 559 -1.90 6.62 -22.58
CA TYR A 559 -1.66 8.05 -22.83
C TYR A 559 -2.21 8.36 -24.23
N GLY A 560 -3.53 8.47 -24.33
CA GLY A 560 -4.10 9.32 -25.38
C GLY A 560 -3.77 10.76 -25.05
N PRO A 561 -3.66 11.69 -26.03
CA PRO A 561 -3.50 13.10 -25.72
C PRO A 561 -4.59 13.45 -24.72
N ALA A 562 -4.18 14.03 -23.59
CA ALA A 562 -5.10 14.64 -22.65
C ALA A 562 -6.19 15.33 -23.47
N ALA A 563 -7.45 15.25 -23.04
CA ALA A 563 -8.40 16.26 -23.46
C ALA A 563 -7.96 17.56 -22.77
N GLY A 564 -6.81 18.07 -23.20
CA GLY A 564 -6.05 19.15 -22.61
C GLY A 564 -6.62 20.40 -23.23
N PHE A 565 -7.30 21.18 -22.40
CA PHE A 565 -7.86 22.42 -22.84
C PHE A 565 -7.42 23.54 -21.92
N ASP A 566 -6.84 24.56 -22.50
CA ASP A 566 -6.53 25.79 -21.80
C ASP A 566 -7.77 26.68 -21.83
N LEU A 567 -8.24 27.10 -20.66
CA LEU A 567 -9.23 28.16 -20.51
C LEU A 567 -8.49 29.49 -20.34
N LYS A 568 -8.58 30.37 -21.34
CA LYS A 568 -7.93 31.70 -21.32
C LYS A 568 -8.80 32.71 -20.57
N VAL A 569 -8.18 33.72 -19.96
CA VAL A 569 -8.87 34.84 -19.27
C VAL A 569 -9.93 35.48 -20.18
N GLY A 570 -11.16 35.58 -19.67
CA GLY A 570 -12.31 36.14 -20.39
C GLY A 570 -13.21 35.10 -21.05
N GLN A 571 -12.79 33.83 -21.13
CA GLN A 571 -13.67 32.72 -21.54
C GLN A 571 -14.49 32.21 -20.34
N ARG A 572 -15.81 32.11 -20.50
CA ARG A 572 -16.73 31.76 -19.40
C ARG A 572 -16.76 30.27 -19.06
N SER A 573 -16.59 29.38 -20.04
CA SER A 573 -16.53 27.95 -19.81
C SER A 573 -15.86 27.23 -20.98
N LYS A 574 -15.32 26.04 -20.69
CA LYS A 574 -14.80 25.10 -21.68
C LYS A 574 -14.95 23.69 -21.14
N GLU A 575 -15.36 22.79 -22.02
CA GLU A 575 -15.59 21.39 -21.69
C GLU A 575 -14.65 20.52 -22.50
N ALA A 576 -14.25 19.40 -21.92
CA ALA A 576 -13.59 18.34 -22.65
C ALA A 576 -14.16 16.99 -22.24
N SER A 577 -14.54 16.22 -23.26
CA SER A 577 -15.09 14.89 -23.09
C SER A 577 -14.16 13.88 -23.72
N LYS A 578 -14.00 12.73 -23.07
CA LYS A 578 -13.31 11.59 -23.63
C LYS A 578 -14.16 10.34 -23.49
N ALA A 579 -14.43 9.71 -24.63
CA ALA A 579 -14.97 8.38 -24.71
C ALA A 579 -13.89 7.36 -24.32
N TYR A 580 -14.25 6.43 -23.43
CA TYR A 580 -13.41 5.34 -22.99
C TYR A 580 -14.18 4.03 -23.09
N THR A 581 -13.57 3.04 -23.75
CA THR A 581 -14.13 1.70 -23.86
C THR A 581 -13.33 0.76 -22.96
N PRO A 582 -13.90 0.27 -21.85
CA PRO A 582 -13.22 -0.64 -20.94
C PRO A 582 -12.77 -1.89 -21.70
N PRO A 583 -11.49 -2.29 -21.59
CA PRO A 583 -11.03 -3.49 -22.25
C PRO A 583 -11.62 -4.72 -21.56
N LYS A 584 -11.67 -5.82 -22.30
CA LYS A 584 -11.89 -7.12 -21.69
C LYS A 584 -10.65 -7.51 -20.87
N ALA A 585 -10.85 -8.01 -19.66
CA ALA A 585 -9.77 -8.41 -18.77
C ALA A 585 -10.08 -9.73 -18.05
N ARG A 586 -9.25 -10.12 -17.08
CA ARG A 586 -9.41 -11.34 -16.29
C ARG A 586 -9.87 -10.99 -14.88
N PRO A 587 -10.65 -11.85 -14.20
CA PRO A 587 -11.09 -11.56 -12.85
C PRO A 587 -9.92 -11.22 -11.94
N GLY A 588 -10.02 -10.13 -11.20
CA GLY A 588 -8.94 -9.61 -10.38
C GLY A 588 -8.02 -8.58 -11.07
N THR A 589 -8.09 -8.40 -12.39
CA THR A 589 -7.37 -7.33 -13.08
C THR A 589 -7.83 -5.97 -12.58
N VAL A 590 -6.90 -5.03 -12.37
CA VAL A 590 -7.19 -3.67 -11.91
C VAL A 590 -7.15 -2.65 -13.06
N LEU A 591 -8.16 -1.79 -13.13
CA LEU A 591 -8.25 -0.64 -14.04
C LEU A 591 -8.32 0.65 -13.21
N LEU A 592 -7.44 1.59 -13.50
CA LEU A 592 -7.40 2.92 -12.91
C LEU A 592 -7.98 3.93 -13.89
N ILE A 593 -8.93 4.74 -13.45
CA ILE A 593 -9.37 5.94 -14.19
C ILE A 593 -8.89 7.14 -13.41
N ILE A 594 -8.17 8.04 -14.07
CA ILE A 594 -7.51 9.18 -13.46
C ILE A 594 -8.09 10.46 -14.06
N ALA A 595 -8.63 11.32 -13.21
CA ALA A 595 -9.07 12.67 -13.59
C ALA A 595 -8.14 13.70 -12.96
N ASP A 596 -7.47 14.47 -13.81
CA ASP A 596 -6.44 15.44 -13.42
C ASP A 596 -6.86 16.86 -13.78
N TYR A 597 -6.55 17.83 -12.93
CA TYR A 597 -6.66 19.24 -13.32
C TYR A 597 -5.62 20.12 -12.63
N GLY A 598 -5.39 21.29 -13.21
CA GLY A 598 -4.37 22.22 -12.74
C GLY A 598 -4.53 23.67 -13.19
N VAL A 599 -3.98 24.58 -12.39
CA VAL A 599 -3.90 26.01 -12.70
C VAL A 599 -2.51 26.48 -12.28
N TYR A 600 -1.79 27.19 -13.18
CA TYR A 600 -0.46 27.73 -12.91
C TYR A 600 0.52 26.73 -12.25
N SER A 601 0.91 25.68 -12.97
CA SER A 601 1.89 24.65 -12.55
C SER A 601 1.51 23.77 -11.34
N ARG A 602 0.23 23.71 -10.97
CA ARG A 602 -0.30 22.92 -9.83
C ARG A 602 -1.17 21.77 -10.35
N ARG A 603 -1.19 20.59 -9.71
CA ARG A 603 -1.94 19.41 -10.17
C ARG A 603 -2.71 18.74 -9.03
N GLN A 604 -3.98 18.42 -9.27
CA GLN A 604 -4.79 17.55 -8.39
C GLN A 604 -5.28 16.35 -9.19
N GLN A 605 -5.39 15.19 -8.54
CA GLN A 605 -5.73 13.93 -9.19
C GLN A 605 -6.82 13.19 -8.41
N PHE A 606 -7.79 12.64 -9.14
CA PHE A 606 -8.75 11.66 -8.61
C PHE A 606 -8.48 10.31 -9.26
N VAL A 607 -8.28 9.28 -8.45
CA VAL A 607 -7.95 7.93 -8.90
C VAL A 607 -9.09 6.98 -8.55
N TYR A 608 -9.74 6.43 -9.56
CA TYR A 608 -10.81 5.45 -9.44
C TYR A 608 -10.28 4.06 -9.76
N THR A 609 -10.36 3.14 -8.81
CA THR A 609 -9.82 1.79 -8.90
C THR A 609 -10.95 0.79 -9.13
N TYR A 610 -10.96 0.19 -10.31
CA TYR A 610 -11.87 -0.87 -10.72
C TYR A 610 -11.19 -2.22 -10.70
N LYS A 611 -11.91 -3.26 -10.30
CA LYS A 611 -11.47 -4.65 -10.44
C LYS A 611 -12.42 -5.42 -11.34
N PHE A 612 -11.86 -6.18 -12.27
CA PHE A 612 -12.66 -7.01 -13.16
C PHE A 612 -13.20 -8.23 -12.44
N THR A 613 -14.46 -8.59 -12.68
CA THR A 613 -15.14 -9.75 -12.10
C THR A 613 -15.97 -10.45 -13.17
N LEU A 614 -16.13 -11.78 -13.10
CA LEU A 614 -16.99 -12.54 -14.04
C LEU A 614 -18.47 -12.41 -13.67
N ASP A 615 -19.33 -12.27 -14.67
CA ASP A 615 -20.78 -12.31 -14.49
C ASP A 615 -21.23 -13.75 -14.20
N GLY A 616 -21.76 -13.98 -13.00
CA GLY A 616 -22.53 -15.19 -12.69
C GLY A 616 -23.97 -15.07 -13.19
N ALA A 617 -24.18 -15.15 -14.51
CA ALA A 617 -25.43 -15.43 -15.26
C ALA A 617 -26.82 -14.91 -14.75
N ASN A 618 -27.46 -14.02 -15.53
CA ASN A 618 -28.89 -13.56 -15.60
C ASN A 618 -29.95 -14.47 -14.91
N ALA A 619 -31.05 -14.04 -14.25
CA ALA A 619 -32.00 -12.90 -14.40
C ALA A 619 -33.05 -12.92 -13.23
N PRO A 620 -33.96 -11.93 -12.99
CA PRO A 620 -34.60 -11.03 -13.97
C PRO A 620 -34.64 -9.52 -13.61
N ALA A 621 -35.00 -8.70 -14.61
CA ALA A 621 -35.40 -7.29 -14.49
C ALA A 621 -36.83 -7.10 -15.07
N PRO A 622 -37.54 -5.96 -14.89
CA PRO A 622 -37.54 -4.95 -13.83
C PRO A 622 -38.97 -4.73 -13.24
N VAL A 623 -39.10 -4.26 -11.99
CA VAL A 623 -40.31 -3.53 -11.57
C VAL A 623 -39.94 -2.06 -11.43
N THR A 624 -40.51 -1.24 -12.30
CA THR A 624 -40.48 0.23 -12.22
C THR A 624 -40.99 0.70 -10.86
N VAL A 625 -40.13 1.38 -10.10
CA VAL A 625 -40.56 2.32 -9.06
C VAL A 625 -39.74 3.60 -9.25
N SER A 626 -40.47 4.72 -9.31
CA SER A 626 -39.99 6.10 -9.34
C SER A 626 -38.78 6.34 -8.41
N PRO A 627 -37.87 7.29 -8.72
CA PRO A 627 -36.59 7.41 -8.03
C PRO A 627 -36.80 7.66 -6.54
N ALA A 628 -36.17 6.81 -5.71
CA ALA A 628 -36.04 7.06 -4.28
C ALA A 628 -34.98 8.16 -4.04
N PRO A 629 -35.11 8.97 -2.98
CA PRO A 629 -34.23 10.11 -2.69
C PRO A 629 -32.78 9.66 -2.42
N PRO A 630 -31.78 10.57 -2.55
CA PRO A 630 -30.37 10.24 -2.35
C PRO A 630 -30.11 9.59 -0.97
N GLU A 631 -29.35 8.50 -0.98
CA GLU A 631 -29.06 7.65 0.19
C GLU A 631 -28.19 8.40 1.22
N ALA A 632 -28.71 8.52 2.45
CA ALA A 632 -28.08 9.24 3.56
C ALA A 632 -26.79 8.54 4.06
N PRO A 633 -25.84 9.30 4.66
CA PRO A 633 -24.58 8.74 5.18
C PRO A 633 -24.83 7.68 6.26
N LEU A 634 -24.02 6.61 6.25
CA LEU A 634 -24.04 5.54 7.26
C LEU A 634 -23.61 6.08 8.62
N VAL A 635 -24.53 6.11 9.60
CA VAL A 635 -24.24 6.47 11.00
C VAL A 635 -24.10 5.18 11.81
N GLU A 636 -22.94 4.94 12.41
CA GLU A 636 -22.70 3.81 13.32
C GLU A 636 -23.30 4.11 14.71
N ALA A 637 -24.04 3.15 15.28
CA ALA A 637 -24.66 3.26 16.60
C ALA A 637 -24.57 1.96 17.40
N THR A 638 -24.68 2.05 18.73
CA THR A 638 -24.80 0.88 19.61
C THR A 638 -26.21 0.29 19.50
N VAL A 639 -26.29 -0.98 19.09
CA VAL A 639 -27.53 -1.75 18.89
C VAL A 639 -27.93 -2.50 20.16
N PHE A 640 -26.94 -2.98 20.92
CA PHE A 640 -27.13 -3.70 22.17
C PHE A 640 -25.97 -3.44 23.11
N ASP A 641 -26.27 -3.25 24.40
CA ASP A 641 -25.26 -3.13 25.45
C ASP A 641 -25.80 -3.72 26.75
N SER A 642 -25.11 -4.72 27.28
CA SER A 642 -25.37 -5.32 28.60
C SER A 642 -24.19 -5.16 29.57
N MET A 643 -23.19 -4.36 29.20
CA MET A 643 -22.00 -4.11 30.01
C MET A 643 -22.36 -3.30 31.27
N ASN A 644 -21.63 -3.56 32.36
CA ASN A 644 -21.60 -2.71 33.53
C ASN A 644 -20.32 -2.95 34.33
N ILE A 645 -20.08 -2.13 35.36
CA ILE A 645 -18.83 -2.11 36.13
C ILE A 645 -18.87 -2.94 37.43
N PHE A 646 -19.96 -3.66 37.70
CA PHE A 646 -20.09 -4.45 38.93
C PHE A 646 -19.39 -5.80 38.81
N GLY A 647 -19.18 -6.47 39.96
CA GLY A 647 -18.63 -7.83 40.00
C GLY A 647 -19.42 -8.79 39.11
N VAL A 648 -18.72 -9.75 38.51
CA VAL A 648 -19.28 -10.68 37.53
C VAL A 648 -19.14 -12.13 37.98
N ALA A 649 -20.16 -12.92 37.69
CA ALA A 649 -20.10 -14.37 37.67
C ALA A 649 -19.97 -14.85 36.22
N ASN A 650 -19.63 -16.13 36.03
CA ASN A 650 -19.61 -16.74 34.71
C ASN A 650 -20.96 -17.39 34.37
N GLN A 651 -21.07 -17.90 33.14
CA GLN A 651 -22.17 -18.72 32.65
C GLN A 651 -23.52 -17.99 32.70
N PRO A 652 -23.87 -17.23 31.64
CA PRO A 652 -25.14 -16.52 31.54
C PRO A 652 -26.33 -17.45 31.81
N THR A 653 -27.24 -17.01 32.67
CA THR A 653 -28.48 -17.72 33.02
C THR A 653 -29.66 -17.28 32.17
N ALA A 654 -29.49 -16.23 31.36
CA ALA A 654 -30.48 -15.71 30.43
C ALA A 654 -29.84 -15.43 29.06
N PRO A 655 -30.58 -15.57 27.94
CA PRO A 655 -30.05 -15.33 26.61
C PRO A 655 -29.80 -13.85 26.35
N SER A 656 -28.67 -13.52 25.72
CA SER A 656 -28.36 -12.17 25.26
C SER A 656 -29.02 -11.90 23.91
N THR A 657 -30.25 -11.36 23.95
CA THR A 657 -31.06 -11.07 22.76
C THR A 657 -31.22 -9.58 22.49
N PHE A 658 -31.22 -9.19 21.22
CA PHE A 658 -31.53 -7.84 20.78
C PHE A 658 -32.39 -7.83 19.51
N THR A 659 -33.14 -6.76 19.29
CA THR A 659 -34.04 -6.62 18.14
C THR A 659 -33.60 -5.47 17.27
N ILE A 660 -33.44 -5.75 15.98
CA ILE A 660 -33.22 -4.74 14.95
C ILE A 660 -34.51 -4.53 14.19
N ARG A 661 -34.96 -3.27 14.05
CA ARG A 661 -36.26 -2.94 13.46
C ARG A 661 -36.23 -2.72 11.94
N ARG A 662 -35.03 -2.61 11.36
CA ARG A 662 -34.76 -2.42 9.92
C ARG A 662 -33.48 -3.20 9.58
N PRO A 663 -33.22 -3.56 8.31
CA PRO A 663 -31.92 -4.10 7.93
C PRO A 663 -30.78 -3.19 8.39
N GLN A 664 -29.76 -3.76 9.03
CA GLN A 664 -28.64 -3.01 9.61
C GLN A 664 -27.34 -3.79 9.39
N ILE A 665 -26.25 -3.08 9.12
CA ILE A 665 -24.91 -3.68 9.04
C ILE A 665 -24.38 -3.80 10.46
N ILE A 666 -24.16 -5.02 10.94
CA ILE A 666 -23.47 -5.26 12.21
C ILE A 666 -21.97 -5.06 11.96
N THR A 667 -21.40 -4.03 12.56
CA THR A 667 -20.01 -3.60 12.35
C THR A 667 -19.07 -4.20 13.39
N SER A 668 -19.55 -4.41 14.62
CA SER A 668 -18.75 -4.98 15.71
C SER A 668 -19.60 -5.71 16.74
N ILE A 669 -19.09 -6.82 17.26
CA ILE A 669 -19.64 -7.50 18.44
C ILE A 669 -18.51 -7.75 19.42
N MET A 670 -18.71 -7.38 20.68
CA MET A 670 -17.80 -7.63 21.79
C MET A 670 -18.48 -8.48 22.87
N THR A 671 -17.80 -9.51 23.37
CA THR A 671 -18.21 -10.27 24.58
C THR A 671 -17.12 -10.18 25.66
N TYR A 672 -17.51 -10.34 26.93
CA TYR A 672 -16.60 -10.22 28.08
C TYR A 672 -16.46 -11.52 28.87
N HIS A 673 -15.22 -11.96 29.09
CA HIS A 673 -14.84 -13.26 29.65
C HIS A 673 -13.82 -13.11 30.77
N TRP A 674 -14.17 -12.37 31.84
CA TRP A 674 -13.27 -12.19 32.98
C TRP A 674 -12.86 -13.53 33.62
N ASN A 675 -13.79 -14.50 33.65
CA ASN A 675 -13.55 -15.89 34.02
C ASN A 675 -12.79 -16.07 35.36
N SER A 676 -13.33 -15.52 36.44
CA SER A 676 -12.67 -15.54 37.76
C SER A 676 -11.23 -14.99 37.76
N GLY A 677 -10.93 -14.04 36.87
CA GLY A 677 -9.61 -13.43 36.70
C GLY A 677 -8.64 -14.21 35.80
N ARG A 678 -9.10 -15.25 35.11
CA ARG A 678 -8.25 -16.12 34.28
C ARG A 678 -8.34 -15.84 32.78
N GLY A 679 -9.37 -15.13 32.32
CA GLY A 679 -9.64 -15.01 30.90
C GLY A 679 -9.99 -16.35 30.25
N THR A 680 -9.99 -16.41 28.91
CA THR A 680 -10.08 -17.68 28.17
C THR A 680 -9.46 -17.57 26.79
N ARG A 681 -9.10 -18.70 26.17
CA ARG A 681 -8.56 -18.73 24.80
C ARG A 681 -9.65 -18.29 23.82
N THR A 682 -9.32 -17.31 22.98
CA THR A 682 -10.22 -16.74 21.96
C THR A 682 -10.91 -17.80 21.11
N GLY A 683 -12.23 -17.66 20.97
CA GLY A 683 -13.08 -18.53 20.16
C GLY A 683 -13.79 -17.77 19.05
N THR A 684 -15.11 -17.95 18.95
CA THR A 684 -15.94 -17.32 17.93
C THR A 684 -17.24 -16.77 18.49
N ILE A 685 -17.75 -15.71 17.86
CA ILE A 685 -19.08 -15.15 18.12
C ILE A 685 -19.94 -15.31 16.87
N ALA A 686 -21.23 -15.59 17.03
CA ALA A 686 -22.22 -15.65 15.97
C ALA A 686 -23.54 -14.98 16.40
N LEU A 687 -24.42 -14.71 15.44
CA LEU A 687 -25.79 -14.28 15.69
C LEU A 687 -26.76 -15.36 15.21
N ARG A 688 -27.72 -15.75 16.06
CA ARG A 688 -28.82 -16.64 15.68
C ARG A 688 -30.11 -15.85 15.55
N ASP A 689 -30.75 -15.90 14.39
CA ASP A 689 -32.03 -15.26 14.17
C ASP A 689 -33.21 -16.08 14.75
N ALA A 690 -34.42 -15.50 14.71
CA ALA A 690 -35.64 -16.14 15.20
C ALA A 690 -36.06 -17.39 14.40
N SER A 691 -35.57 -17.56 13.17
CA SER A 691 -35.77 -18.77 12.36
C SER A 691 -34.79 -19.90 12.70
N GLY A 692 -33.79 -19.61 13.53
CA GLY A 692 -32.72 -20.53 13.90
C GLY A 692 -31.50 -20.46 12.97
N ARG A 693 -31.48 -19.59 11.96
CA ARG A 693 -30.34 -19.39 11.06
C ARG A 693 -29.19 -18.71 11.80
N ILE A 694 -27.98 -19.20 11.55
CA ILE A 694 -26.74 -18.65 12.12
C ILE A 694 -26.07 -17.73 11.11
N HIS A 695 -25.71 -16.52 11.56
CA HIS A 695 -24.82 -15.59 10.89
C HIS A 695 -23.47 -15.63 11.63
N GLY A 696 -22.39 -15.93 10.90
CA GLY A 696 -21.11 -16.33 11.49
C GLY A 696 -20.94 -17.86 11.44
N PRO A 697 -20.11 -18.47 12.31
CA PRO A 697 -19.33 -17.86 13.39
C PRO A 697 -18.12 -17.07 12.88
N TRP A 698 -17.82 -15.94 13.54
CA TRP A 698 -16.65 -15.11 13.22
C TRP A 698 -15.56 -15.32 14.27
N PRO A 699 -14.29 -15.45 13.86
CA PRO A 699 -13.17 -15.48 14.79
C PRO A 699 -13.05 -14.14 15.53
N VAL A 700 -12.70 -14.20 16.81
CA VAL A 700 -12.52 -13.01 17.65
C VAL A 700 -11.04 -12.70 17.87
N THR A 701 -10.73 -11.41 18.03
CA THR A 701 -9.46 -10.97 18.60
C THR A 701 -9.64 -10.80 20.12
N GLY A 702 -8.69 -11.33 20.90
CA GLY A 702 -8.68 -11.19 22.35
C GLY A 702 -7.85 -9.99 22.79
N ALA A 703 -8.38 -9.21 23.72
CA ALA A 703 -7.68 -8.12 24.39
C ALA A 703 -7.71 -8.30 25.91
N PRO A 704 -6.73 -7.73 26.66
CA PRO A 704 -6.77 -7.72 28.11
C PRO A 704 -8.03 -7.01 28.65
N GLY A 705 -8.64 -7.58 29.68
CA GLY A 705 -9.76 -6.97 30.42
C GLY A 705 -9.33 -6.25 31.69
N GLN A 706 -10.28 -6.00 32.58
CA GLN A 706 -10.03 -5.30 33.84
C GLN A 706 -8.97 -6.02 34.69
N GLY A 707 -8.00 -5.26 35.19
CA GLY A 707 -6.86 -5.80 35.96
C GLY A 707 -5.80 -6.49 35.11
N GLY A 708 -5.83 -6.35 33.77
CA GLY A 708 -4.84 -6.93 32.86
C GLY A 708 -5.07 -8.40 32.53
N VAL A 709 -6.24 -8.95 32.87
CA VAL A 709 -6.58 -10.36 32.59
C VAL A 709 -6.58 -10.60 31.08
N SER A 710 -5.65 -11.43 30.62
CA SER A 710 -5.46 -11.71 29.19
C SER A 710 -6.72 -12.31 28.56
N ASN A 711 -7.04 -11.89 27.33
CA ASN A 711 -8.16 -12.39 26.53
C ASN A 711 -9.54 -12.34 27.22
N ALA A 712 -9.74 -11.38 28.11
CA ALA A 712 -11.03 -11.18 28.76
C ALA A 712 -12.00 -10.34 27.92
N SER A 713 -11.55 -9.61 26.90
CA SER A 713 -12.44 -8.96 25.92
C SER A 713 -12.27 -9.62 24.56
N TRP A 714 -13.36 -10.13 23.99
CA TRP A 714 -13.39 -10.77 22.67
C TRP A 714 -14.13 -9.86 21.70
N THR A 715 -13.52 -9.50 20.58
CA THR A 715 -14.14 -8.63 19.57
C THR A 715 -14.06 -9.25 18.18
N CYS A 716 -15.16 -9.23 17.44
CA CYS A 716 -15.18 -9.52 15.99
C CYS A 716 -15.81 -8.34 15.22
N GLN A 717 -15.36 -8.14 13.97
CA GLN A 717 -15.86 -7.10 13.06
C GLN A 717 -16.47 -7.74 11.82
N PRO A 718 -17.74 -8.22 11.90
CA PRO A 718 -18.31 -9.04 10.85
C PRO A 718 -18.71 -8.27 9.59
N ASN A 719 -18.99 -6.95 9.71
CA ASN A 719 -19.43 -6.06 8.63
C ASN A 719 -20.52 -6.70 7.75
N VAL A 720 -21.48 -7.35 8.40
CA VAL A 720 -22.54 -8.15 7.74
C VAL A 720 -23.88 -7.43 7.87
N GLU A 721 -24.61 -7.31 6.76
CA GLU A 721 -25.99 -6.86 6.79
C GLU A 721 -26.90 -7.99 7.28
N VAL A 722 -27.70 -7.71 8.32
CA VAL A 722 -28.72 -8.62 8.81
C VAL A 722 -30.10 -7.98 8.67
N PRO A 723 -31.14 -8.73 8.29
CA PRO A 723 -32.49 -8.19 8.15
C PRO A 723 -33.07 -7.75 9.51
N ALA A 724 -34.16 -6.97 9.47
CA ALA A 724 -34.94 -6.69 10.67
C ALA A 724 -35.38 -8.00 11.33
N GLY A 725 -35.18 -8.12 12.64
CA GLY A 725 -35.42 -9.37 13.35
C GLY A 725 -34.87 -9.33 14.77
N THR A 726 -35.19 -10.37 15.54
CA THR A 726 -34.62 -10.60 16.87
C THR A 726 -33.48 -11.60 16.76
N TYR A 727 -32.33 -11.24 17.31
CA TYR A 727 -31.12 -12.04 17.27
C TYR A 727 -30.67 -12.41 18.68
N THR A 728 -30.14 -13.62 18.82
CA THR A 728 -29.45 -14.09 20.02
C THR A 728 -27.96 -14.14 19.72
N ILE A 729 -27.13 -13.55 20.59
CA ILE A 729 -25.67 -13.70 20.50
C ILE A 729 -25.30 -15.11 20.94
N VAL A 730 -24.53 -15.81 20.09
CA VAL A 730 -24.01 -17.15 20.35
C VAL A 730 -22.51 -17.03 20.52
N ASP A 731 -22.04 -17.35 21.72
CA ASP A 731 -20.62 -17.40 22.06
C ASP A 731 -20.15 -18.86 22.08
N SER A 732 -18.96 -19.14 21.54
CA SER A 732 -18.41 -20.49 21.51
C SER A 732 -17.97 -21.02 22.87
N GLU A 733 -17.75 -20.16 23.86
CA GLU A 733 -17.30 -20.51 25.21
C GLU A 733 -18.22 -19.88 26.30
N PRO A 734 -19.51 -20.24 26.32
CA PRO A 734 -20.49 -19.59 27.19
C PRO A 734 -20.25 -19.85 28.68
N ALA A 735 -19.52 -20.91 29.03
CA ALA A 735 -19.18 -21.22 30.43
C ALA A 735 -18.24 -20.19 31.06
N THR A 736 -17.56 -19.37 30.26
CA THR A 736 -16.64 -18.30 30.73
C THR A 736 -17.20 -16.89 30.54
N TRP A 737 -18.34 -16.77 29.85
CA TRP A 737 -18.95 -15.48 29.52
C TRP A 737 -19.50 -14.82 30.80
N SER A 738 -19.07 -13.60 31.05
CA SER A 738 -19.38 -12.84 32.28
C SER A 738 -20.81 -12.31 32.29
N GLN A 739 -21.46 -12.35 33.46
CA GLN A 739 -22.83 -11.88 33.71
C GLN A 739 -22.98 -11.39 35.16
N ASN A 740 -24.02 -10.60 35.45
CA ASN A 740 -24.47 -10.33 36.82
C ASN A 740 -25.95 -9.97 36.91
N SER A 741 -26.43 -9.63 38.10
CA SER A 741 -27.81 -9.21 38.33
C SER A 741 -28.22 -7.98 37.50
N GLN A 742 -27.29 -7.06 37.25
CA GLN A 742 -27.53 -5.81 36.52
C GLN A 742 -27.60 -6.03 35.00
N SER A 743 -26.91 -7.06 34.49
CA SER A 743 -27.16 -7.55 33.12
C SER A 743 -28.46 -8.38 33.04
N GLY A 744 -29.09 -8.69 34.17
CA GLY A 744 -30.29 -9.55 34.25
C GLY A 744 -29.97 -11.03 33.99
N GLY A 745 -28.76 -11.47 34.34
CA GLY A 745 -28.29 -12.83 34.05
C GLY A 745 -27.84 -13.05 32.60
N ARG A 746 -27.87 -12.01 31.76
CA ARG A 746 -27.43 -12.05 30.36
C ARG A 746 -25.92 -11.91 30.27
N GLY A 747 -25.34 -12.55 29.25
CA GLY A 747 -23.92 -12.38 28.95
C GLY A 747 -23.61 -10.94 28.59
N MET A 748 -22.55 -10.39 29.18
CA MET A 748 -22.08 -9.03 28.94
C MET A 748 -21.52 -8.90 27.54
N ALA A 749 -22.16 -8.05 26.73
CA ALA A 749 -21.79 -7.83 25.35
C ALA A 749 -22.19 -6.44 24.85
N VAL A 750 -21.49 -6.00 23.81
CA VAL A 750 -21.81 -4.78 23.04
C VAL A 750 -21.93 -5.16 21.57
N VAL A 751 -23.01 -4.74 20.92
CA VAL A 751 -23.20 -4.86 19.47
C VAL A 751 -23.28 -3.47 18.89
N ARG A 752 -22.47 -3.19 17.87
CA ARG A 752 -22.52 -1.97 17.06
C ARG A 752 -23.02 -2.30 15.66
N GLY A 753 -23.78 -1.37 15.10
CA GLY A 753 -24.21 -1.47 13.73
C GLY A 753 -24.48 -0.12 13.09
N ALA A 754 -24.37 -0.08 11.78
CA ALA A 754 -24.67 1.10 10.98
C ALA A 754 -25.98 0.88 10.19
N SER A 755 -26.90 1.83 10.30
CA SER A 755 -28.11 1.88 9.48
C SER A 755 -28.01 3.00 8.46
N LYS A 756 -28.56 2.77 7.28
CA LYS A 756 -28.89 3.86 6.35
C LYS A 756 -30.09 4.60 6.94
N GLN A 757 -30.00 5.92 7.12
CA GLN A 757 -31.14 6.73 7.57
C GLN A 757 -32.18 6.88 6.46
#